data_AF-A0A9D1PPE7-F1
#
_entry.id   AF-A0A9D1PPE7-F1
#
_cell.length_a   1.000
_cell.length_b   1.000
_cell.length_c   1.000
_cell.angle_alpha   90.00
_cell.angle_beta   90.00
_cell.angle_gamma   90.00
#
_symmetry.space_group_name_H-M   'P 1'
#
loop_
_entity.id
_entity.type
_entity.pdbx_description
1 polymer ?
#
loop_
_entity_poly.entity_id
_entity_poly.type
_entity_poly.pdbx_seq_one_letter_code
_entity_poly.pdbx_strand_id
1 'polypeptide(L)'
;MFSVSADTVCTAKIGNAYYPSISAAIQNAKDGDTITPAAADTVITCGEKAELKASITIDGFTFGNGGFIAIAGNHDLTLKNCTFSAQSPYTETEVMTPAALSVNGKLTFTDNDFSRASDKAYFNNLETGSNAVYQLKDGSLISGNKFGSVQNNAVSIYTAADNAAITISNNTFMKSSAAVRLGNKRFTEVKAAFNFISNTDANSTEFVILKDEGTASREIFTGYKLSFVDLKTGENGSTALSNTPPKYTVSSLIGINPLGNMPQAEFAALPAASASAVPTPDGSEAPVVSDATPSTEPTQAPSASPDPQSTDAPGTAATAAPTDVPEADVTPTAEPETTAVPAASEAPEASATPETSATPEASAAPEVTASPEATAAPGSETTPASQFTVSITAPETVEKISLINKETKAVTDCVKDESGNEIKFTASVQSGEYDIFASASAEYEIDLVKSDTEITVNNDNAAAELFVTEANDISGIEILTPPEKLFYKHGETFDPSGLSVNVFKTDGSTDTVIYGEDTGELFAFKPSLDTQLPVIDLYSGDREVTIIYGNKSADIELEYIMNSAAVTVLAPQPNVIAEFDAELPGGAYYTSSEVSWSPAIYPGSAYNYGTTYTAGVTLTANDGYYFSTDTEAPFTVSVNGDTAEVSSVSNDGKTAVISYTFARTWLPGGSIGNSDFSTGGRPTPTPKPGLNTYDHFAYMVGYPDGYIRPESNITRDEVATIFFRLLTDDSRAKYWSRVNYYIDVPSELWSNNAISTLTKAGILDGDGTAYFRPTDYITRAEFAKIAASFSDIVYSSTGAFGDVGGHWSENYINIAAEEGWIQGYEDGTFKPDRLITRAEAMTLVNNVLERHVQTGGLLRGMKTWIDNRDTNEWYYTAVQEATNSHDYTRPSNSRYETWTAVGANPDWTKLEQQWSSAASAGEIN
;
A
#
# COMPACT_ATOMS: atom_id res chain seq x y z
N MET A 1 11.28 -41.74 38.90
CA MET A 1 9.96 -41.14 38.61
C MET A 1 9.93 -39.84 39.37
N PHE A 2 9.91 -38.70 38.68
CA PHE A 2 9.59 -37.41 39.29
C PHE A 2 8.14 -37.08 38.91
N SER A 3 7.35 -36.65 39.88
CA SER A 3 5.96 -36.23 39.68
C SER A 3 5.94 -34.85 39.03
N VAL A 4 5.34 -34.75 37.86
CA VAL A 4 5.04 -33.46 37.22
C VAL A 4 3.95 -32.75 38.05
N SER A 5 4.08 -31.44 38.25
CA SER A 5 3.06 -30.58 38.87
C SER A 5 1.82 -30.50 37.98
N ALA A 6 0.63 -30.44 38.57
CA ALA A 6 -0.62 -30.73 37.87
C ALA A 6 -1.16 -29.60 36.96
N ASP A 7 -0.48 -28.46 36.90
CA ASP A 7 -1.08 -27.18 36.46
C ASP A 7 -0.60 -26.69 35.08
N THR A 8 0.27 -27.43 34.38
CA THR A 8 0.63 -27.11 32.99
C THR A 8 -0.38 -27.73 32.02
N VAL A 9 -1.41 -26.95 31.65
CA VAL A 9 -2.41 -27.35 30.64
C VAL A 9 -1.77 -27.31 29.25
N CYS A 10 -1.13 -28.40 28.85
CA CYS A 10 -0.68 -28.59 27.47
C CYS A 10 -1.90 -28.72 26.56
N THR A 11 -1.93 -27.95 25.46
CA THR A 11 -3.01 -27.98 24.46
C THR A 11 -2.66 -28.82 23.23
N ALA A 12 -1.37 -28.94 22.90
CA ALA A 12 -0.89 -29.64 21.71
C ALA A 12 0.12 -30.74 22.05
N LYS A 13 0.28 -31.72 21.13
CA LYS A 13 1.31 -32.75 21.20
C LYS A 13 1.83 -33.18 19.83
N ILE A 14 3.09 -33.60 19.77
CA ILE A 14 3.75 -34.25 18.63
C ILE A 14 4.20 -35.62 19.09
N GLY A 15 3.51 -36.68 18.65
CA GLY A 15 3.71 -38.04 19.17
C GLY A 15 3.50 -38.10 20.69
N ASN A 16 4.59 -38.27 21.43
CA ASN A 16 4.61 -38.32 22.91
C ASN A 16 5.13 -37.02 23.57
N ALA A 17 5.55 -36.02 22.80
CA ALA A 17 5.98 -34.72 23.32
C ALA A 17 4.78 -33.78 23.43
N TYR A 18 4.60 -33.11 24.58
CA TYR A 18 3.48 -32.22 24.86
C TYR A 18 3.95 -30.76 24.93
N TYR A 19 3.11 -29.84 24.46
CA TYR A 19 3.41 -28.41 24.31
C TYR A 19 2.30 -27.55 24.92
N PRO A 20 2.62 -26.38 25.51
CA PRO A 20 1.64 -25.51 26.16
C PRO A 20 0.60 -24.94 25.17
N SER A 21 1.06 -24.52 23.99
CA SER A 21 0.23 -23.92 22.93
C SER A 21 0.43 -24.65 21.59
N ILE A 22 -0.46 -24.41 20.62
CA ILE A 22 -0.25 -24.91 19.24
C ILE A 22 0.98 -24.22 18.63
N SER A 23 1.14 -22.91 18.83
CA SER A 23 2.33 -22.17 18.38
C SER A 23 3.63 -22.75 18.90
N ALA A 24 3.69 -23.15 20.17
CA ALA A 24 4.88 -23.78 20.75
C ALA A 24 5.18 -25.14 20.11
N ALA A 25 4.15 -25.91 19.73
CA ALA A 25 4.33 -27.14 18.96
C ALA A 25 4.85 -26.85 17.54
N ILE A 26 4.26 -25.88 16.82
CA ILE A 26 4.67 -25.49 15.46
C ILE A 26 6.14 -25.05 15.44
N GLN A 27 6.57 -24.21 16.39
CA GLN A 27 7.94 -23.72 16.47
C GLN A 27 8.99 -24.81 16.78
N ASN A 28 8.57 -25.95 17.32
CA ASN A 28 9.44 -27.08 17.69
C ASN A 28 9.30 -28.30 16.76
N ALA A 29 8.40 -28.24 15.79
CA ALA A 29 8.12 -29.32 14.85
C ALA A 29 9.18 -29.44 13.74
N LYS A 30 9.23 -30.60 13.10
CA LYS A 30 10.15 -30.95 12.01
C LYS A 30 9.38 -31.39 10.76
N ASP A 31 10.06 -31.44 9.62
CA ASP A 31 9.42 -31.86 8.37
C ASP A 31 8.78 -33.26 8.52
N GLY A 32 7.48 -33.34 8.27
CA GLY A 32 6.65 -34.53 8.42
C GLY A 32 5.94 -34.70 9.78
N ASP A 33 6.21 -33.84 10.77
CA ASP A 33 5.55 -33.95 12.07
C ASP A 33 4.04 -33.67 11.99
N THR A 34 3.27 -34.39 12.82
CA THR A 34 1.82 -34.20 12.97
C THR A 34 1.51 -33.71 14.38
N ILE A 35 1.01 -32.49 14.47
CA ILE A 35 0.54 -31.83 15.68
C ILE A 35 -0.93 -32.21 15.91
N THR A 36 -1.24 -32.70 17.10
CA THR A 36 -2.61 -33.09 17.52
C THR A 36 -2.97 -32.47 18.87
N PRO A 37 -4.27 -32.35 19.21
CA PRO A 37 -4.71 -31.96 20.56
C PRO A 37 -4.07 -32.83 21.64
N ALA A 38 -3.66 -32.24 22.76
CA ALA A 38 -3.14 -32.98 23.90
C ALA A 38 -4.17 -33.99 24.43
N ALA A 39 -5.42 -33.54 24.60
CA ALA A 39 -6.61 -34.34 24.94
C ALA A 39 -7.72 -34.18 23.88
N ALA A 40 -8.67 -35.12 23.84
CA ALA A 40 -9.71 -35.15 22.80
C ALA A 40 -10.79 -34.06 22.95
N ASP A 41 -10.81 -33.38 24.10
CA ASP A 41 -11.71 -32.31 24.52
C ASP A 41 -11.00 -30.94 24.61
N THR A 42 -9.76 -30.82 24.13
CA THR A 42 -9.04 -29.54 24.09
C THR A 42 -9.72 -28.58 23.10
N VAL A 43 -10.20 -27.45 23.62
CA VAL A 43 -10.74 -26.32 22.84
C VAL A 43 -9.81 -25.11 22.99
N ILE A 44 -9.41 -24.54 21.87
CA ILE A 44 -8.62 -23.30 21.79
C ILE A 44 -9.57 -22.10 21.83
N THR A 45 -9.40 -21.21 22.81
CA THR A 45 -10.26 -20.02 23.01
C THR A 45 -9.46 -18.71 22.98
N CYS A 46 -8.28 -18.72 22.37
CA CYS A 46 -7.39 -17.60 22.19
C CYS A 46 -6.67 -17.68 20.84
N GLY A 47 -5.99 -16.60 20.45
CA GLY A 47 -5.26 -16.52 19.18
C GLY A 47 -3.91 -17.24 19.22
N GLU A 48 -3.75 -18.28 18.42
CA GLU A 48 -2.48 -18.96 18.17
C GLU A 48 -1.79 -18.33 16.95
N LYS A 49 -0.68 -17.61 17.14
CA LYS A 49 0.15 -17.04 16.05
C LYS A 49 1.50 -17.76 15.97
N ALA A 50 1.90 -18.28 14.81
CA ALA A 50 3.11 -19.08 14.66
C ALA A 50 3.89 -18.83 13.36
N GLU A 51 5.21 -18.94 13.46
CA GLU A 51 6.11 -19.02 12.31
C GLU A 51 6.25 -20.49 11.88
N LEU A 52 6.04 -20.77 10.60
CA LEU A 52 6.12 -22.12 10.01
C LEU A 52 7.58 -22.41 9.61
N LYS A 53 8.31 -23.08 10.51
CA LYS A 53 9.75 -23.43 10.37
C LYS A 53 10.01 -24.82 9.77
N ALA A 54 8.93 -25.57 9.50
CA ALA A 54 8.98 -26.94 9.03
C ALA A 54 7.68 -27.30 8.29
N SER A 55 7.73 -28.34 7.45
CA SER A 55 6.61 -28.83 6.65
C SER A 55 5.75 -29.78 7.49
N ILE A 56 4.58 -29.35 7.96
CA ILE A 56 3.85 -30.02 9.06
C ILE A 56 2.37 -30.29 8.79
N THR A 57 1.79 -31.18 9.59
CA THR A 57 0.34 -31.41 9.67
C THR A 57 -0.22 -30.96 11.02
N ILE A 58 -1.36 -30.26 10.99
CA ILE A 58 -2.21 -29.94 12.15
C ILE A 58 -3.51 -30.73 11.98
N ASP A 59 -3.86 -31.56 12.96
CA ASP A 59 -4.92 -32.58 12.83
C ASP A 59 -5.88 -32.58 14.04
N GLY A 60 -7.16 -32.26 13.80
CA GLY A 60 -8.26 -32.53 14.74
C GLY A 60 -8.49 -31.53 15.88
N PHE A 61 -7.99 -30.29 15.80
CA PHE A 61 -8.20 -29.26 16.83
C PHE A 61 -9.61 -28.64 16.80
N THR A 62 -10.10 -28.18 17.95
CA THR A 62 -11.34 -27.39 18.05
C THR A 62 -11.04 -25.97 18.49
N PHE A 63 -11.55 -24.98 17.76
CA PHE A 63 -11.43 -23.55 18.04
C PHE A 63 -12.81 -22.99 18.43
N GLY A 64 -12.90 -22.38 19.61
CA GLY A 64 -14.12 -21.79 20.17
C GLY A 64 -14.15 -20.26 20.07
N ASN A 65 -14.88 -19.61 20.99
CA ASN A 65 -14.85 -18.15 21.14
C ASN A 65 -13.42 -17.65 21.36
N GLY A 66 -13.00 -16.62 20.63
CA GLY A 66 -11.63 -16.08 20.67
C GLY A 66 -10.56 -16.99 20.04
N GLY A 67 -10.91 -18.23 19.66
CA GLY A 67 -10.00 -19.19 19.04
C GLY A 67 -9.75 -18.89 17.57
N PHE A 68 -8.50 -18.63 17.21
CA PHE A 68 -8.04 -18.58 15.82
C PHE A 68 -6.62 -19.14 15.69
N ILE A 69 -6.23 -19.48 14.47
CA ILE A 69 -4.87 -19.89 14.14
C ILE A 69 -4.33 -19.09 12.94
N ALA A 70 -3.20 -18.42 13.14
CA ALA A 70 -2.50 -17.65 12.13
C ALA A 70 -1.07 -18.17 11.96
N ILE A 71 -0.71 -18.57 10.74
CA ILE A 71 0.55 -19.24 10.44
C ILE A 71 1.20 -18.56 9.23
N ALA A 72 2.49 -18.24 9.31
CA ALA A 72 3.25 -17.67 8.20
C ALA A 72 4.63 -18.33 8.04
N GLY A 73 5.06 -18.62 6.80
CA GLY A 73 6.40 -19.16 6.53
C GLY A 73 6.57 -19.84 5.17
N ASN A 74 7.74 -20.45 4.95
CA ASN A 74 8.24 -20.92 3.64
C ASN A 74 8.25 -22.45 3.47
N HIS A 75 7.32 -23.16 4.12
CA HIS A 75 7.23 -24.63 4.12
C HIS A 75 5.80 -25.08 3.79
N ASP A 76 5.59 -26.38 3.58
CA ASP A 76 4.24 -26.91 3.32
C ASP A 76 3.41 -26.99 4.62
N LEU A 77 2.09 -26.73 4.51
CA LEU A 77 1.17 -26.83 5.64
C LEU A 77 -0.03 -27.70 5.30
N THR A 78 -0.27 -28.72 6.12
CA THR A 78 -1.56 -29.42 6.16
C THR A 78 -2.34 -29.00 7.41
N LEU A 79 -3.60 -28.59 7.25
CA LEU A 79 -4.52 -28.33 8.36
C LEU A 79 -5.83 -29.05 8.06
N LYS A 80 -6.16 -30.06 8.87
CA LYS A 80 -7.27 -30.97 8.57
C LYS A 80 -8.06 -31.42 9.80
N ASN A 81 -9.29 -31.88 9.58
CA ASN A 81 -10.22 -32.37 10.61
C ASN A 81 -10.54 -31.34 11.73
N CYS A 82 -10.14 -30.08 11.60
CA CYS A 82 -10.32 -29.08 12.65
C CYS A 82 -11.74 -28.51 12.64
N THR A 83 -12.30 -28.25 13.82
CA THR A 83 -13.63 -27.65 14.02
C THR A 83 -13.49 -26.20 14.47
N PHE A 84 -14.26 -25.29 13.88
CA PHE A 84 -14.31 -23.88 14.23
C PHE A 84 -15.75 -23.51 14.61
N SER A 85 -15.93 -23.05 15.85
CA SER A 85 -17.23 -23.07 16.54
C SER A 85 -17.46 -21.87 17.46
N ALA A 86 -16.96 -20.69 17.11
CA ALA A 86 -17.27 -19.45 17.84
C ALA A 86 -18.79 -19.17 17.81
N GLN A 87 -19.35 -18.86 18.97
CA GLN A 87 -20.77 -18.55 19.22
C GLN A 87 -21.00 -17.06 19.53
N SER A 88 -19.94 -16.30 19.79
CA SER A 88 -20.00 -14.85 19.88
C SER A 88 -19.91 -14.24 18.48
N PRO A 89 -20.84 -13.34 18.08
CA PRO A 89 -20.66 -12.56 16.87
C PRO A 89 -19.55 -11.50 17.06
N TYR A 90 -18.81 -11.17 16.00
CA TYR A 90 -17.85 -10.06 16.04
C TYR A 90 -18.58 -8.71 16.01
N THR A 91 -17.95 -7.67 16.57
CA THR A 91 -18.36 -6.27 16.39
C THR A 91 -17.57 -5.63 15.24
N GLU A 92 -18.15 -4.63 14.58
CA GLU A 92 -17.65 -4.08 13.29
C GLU A 92 -16.24 -3.44 13.36
N THR A 93 -15.66 -3.31 14.56
CA THR A 93 -14.27 -2.91 14.83
C THR A 93 -13.24 -4.04 14.72
N GLU A 94 -13.67 -5.31 14.62
CA GLU A 94 -12.79 -6.49 14.65
C GLU A 94 -12.97 -7.39 13.43
N VAL A 95 -11.97 -7.42 12.55
CA VAL A 95 -11.91 -8.37 11.43
C VAL A 95 -11.47 -9.75 11.93
N MET A 96 -12.43 -10.60 12.27
CA MET A 96 -12.15 -11.96 12.77
C MET A 96 -12.10 -13.00 11.64
N THR A 97 -10.92 -13.51 11.35
CA THR A 97 -10.69 -14.66 10.45
C THR A 97 -10.01 -15.80 11.23
N PRO A 98 -10.68 -16.96 11.42
CA PRO A 98 -10.21 -18.01 12.32
C PRO A 98 -9.06 -18.86 11.78
N ALA A 99 -8.83 -18.88 10.45
CA ALA A 99 -7.68 -19.54 9.83
C ALA A 99 -6.96 -18.58 8.85
N ALA A 100 -5.82 -18.03 9.27
CA ALA A 100 -5.03 -17.07 8.48
C ALA A 100 -3.66 -17.69 8.11
N LEU A 101 -3.58 -18.34 6.95
CA LEU A 101 -2.50 -19.26 6.58
C LEU A 101 -1.65 -18.66 5.45
N SER A 102 -0.73 -17.77 5.78
CA SER A 102 0.20 -17.11 4.84
C SER A 102 1.40 -18.01 4.52
N VAL A 103 1.15 -19.02 3.68
CA VAL A 103 2.10 -20.10 3.37
C VAL A 103 2.74 -19.88 1.99
N ASN A 104 4.07 -19.77 1.92
CA ASN A 104 4.84 -19.69 0.67
C ASN A 104 5.24 -21.10 0.16
N GLY A 105 4.30 -22.03 0.24
CA GLY A 105 4.47 -23.48 0.07
C GLY A 105 3.17 -24.12 -0.42
N LYS A 106 3.06 -25.44 -0.37
CA LYS A 106 1.81 -26.14 -0.63
C LYS A 106 0.90 -26.10 0.60
N LEU A 107 -0.32 -25.59 0.42
CA LEU A 107 -1.37 -25.64 1.43
C LEU A 107 -2.29 -26.85 1.16
N THR A 108 -2.52 -27.68 2.18
CA THR A 108 -3.48 -28.80 2.15
C THR A 108 -4.50 -28.59 3.28
N PHE A 109 -5.64 -28.00 2.95
CA PHE A 109 -6.68 -27.61 3.90
C PHE A 109 -7.91 -28.49 3.71
N THR A 110 -8.09 -29.55 4.52
CA THR A 110 -9.13 -30.57 4.25
C THR A 110 -10.02 -30.95 5.42
N ASP A 111 -11.27 -31.28 5.12
CA ASP A 111 -12.22 -31.89 6.08
C ASP A 111 -12.51 -31.04 7.34
N ASN A 112 -12.26 -29.72 7.27
CA ASN A 112 -12.46 -28.79 8.38
C ASN A 112 -13.91 -28.29 8.45
N ASP A 113 -14.40 -28.04 9.66
CA ASP A 113 -15.81 -27.78 9.97
C ASP A 113 -16.03 -26.42 10.65
N PHE A 114 -16.31 -25.37 9.85
CA PHE A 114 -16.76 -24.05 10.32
C PHE A 114 -18.30 -23.97 10.46
N SER A 115 -19.04 -25.05 10.14
CA SER A 115 -20.51 -25.00 10.09
C SER A 115 -21.19 -24.88 11.47
N ARG A 116 -20.40 -24.97 12.54
CA ARG A 116 -20.84 -24.88 13.93
C ARG A 116 -20.76 -23.48 14.53
N ALA A 117 -20.15 -22.53 13.83
CA ALA A 117 -20.06 -21.14 14.29
C ALA A 117 -21.40 -20.41 14.09
N SER A 118 -21.70 -19.43 14.94
CA SER A 118 -22.93 -18.62 14.83
C SER A 118 -22.91 -17.72 13.59
N ASP A 119 -24.08 -17.27 13.13
CA ASP A 119 -24.13 -16.24 12.08
C ASP A 119 -23.40 -14.98 12.55
N LYS A 120 -22.59 -14.39 11.67
CA LYS A 120 -21.61 -13.34 11.99
C LYS A 120 -20.61 -13.68 13.11
N ALA A 121 -20.24 -14.94 13.33
CA ALA A 121 -19.09 -15.27 14.18
C ALA A 121 -17.75 -14.85 13.55
N TYR A 122 -17.66 -14.88 12.22
CA TYR A 122 -16.43 -14.60 11.47
C TYR A 122 -16.70 -13.69 10.26
N PHE A 123 -15.69 -12.90 9.88
CA PHE A 123 -15.72 -12.05 8.70
C PHE A 123 -15.39 -12.84 7.42
N ASN A 124 -14.27 -13.58 7.44
CA ASN A 124 -13.93 -14.64 6.50
C ASN A 124 -13.73 -15.97 7.27
N ASN A 125 -13.68 -17.15 6.62
CA ASN A 125 -13.28 -18.40 7.31
C ASN A 125 -11.78 -18.71 7.13
N LEU A 126 -11.30 -18.71 5.88
CA LEU A 126 -9.91 -18.98 5.50
C LEU A 126 -9.33 -17.82 4.69
N GLU A 127 -8.17 -17.32 5.10
CA GLU A 127 -7.36 -16.38 4.32
C GLU A 127 -5.96 -16.93 4.09
N THR A 128 -5.40 -16.72 2.89
CA THR A 128 -4.07 -17.21 2.53
C THR A 128 -3.38 -16.32 1.49
N GLY A 129 -2.07 -16.15 1.64
CA GLY A 129 -1.21 -15.35 0.76
C GLY A 129 -1.43 -13.83 0.79
N SER A 130 -1.92 -13.29 1.92
CA SER A 130 -2.36 -11.89 2.08
C SER A 130 -1.26 -10.83 1.91
N ASN A 131 0.01 -11.22 2.03
CA ASN A 131 1.18 -10.45 1.65
C ASN A 131 1.87 -11.17 0.47
N ALA A 132 2.27 -10.43 -0.57
CA ALA A 132 2.77 -10.95 -1.85
C ALA A 132 4.06 -11.79 -1.78
N VAL A 133 4.71 -11.85 -0.61
CA VAL A 133 5.81 -12.79 -0.31
C VAL A 133 5.30 -14.24 -0.18
N TYR A 134 4.07 -14.46 0.30
CA TYR A 134 3.54 -15.79 0.62
C TYR A 134 2.63 -16.33 -0.47
N GLN A 135 3.20 -17.01 -1.45
CA GLN A 135 2.44 -17.51 -2.60
C GLN A 135 2.12 -19.00 -2.46
N LEU A 136 0.84 -19.37 -2.60
CA LEU A 136 0.46 -20.79 -2.70
C LEU A 136 1.15 -21.45 -3.91
N LYS A 137 1.79 -22.60 -3.66
CA LYS A 137 2.50 -23.38 -4.68
C LYS A 137 1.61 -24.43 -5.34
N ASP A 138 2.16 -25.02 -6.42
CA ASP A 138 1.50 -26.05 -7.21
C ASP A 138 1.00 -27.24 -6.39
N GLY A 139 -0.12 -27.82 -6.80
CA GLY A 139 -0.76 -28.94 -6.12
C GLY A 139 -1.37 -28.61 -4.76
N SER A 140 -1.56 -27.33 -4.41
CA SER A 140 -2.32 -26.92 -3.22
C SER A 140 -3.80 -27.35 -3.32
N LEU A 141 -4.37 -27.76 -2.19
CA LEU A 141 -5.67 -28.44 -2.11
C LEU A 141 -6.52 -27.88 -0.96
N ILE A 142 -7.75 -27.45 -1.28
CA ILE A 142 -8.79 -27.08 -0.31
C ILE A 142 -9.97 -28.03 -0.54
N SER A 143 -10.13 -29.07 0.29
CA SER A 143 -11.08 -30.16 -0.01
C SER A 143 -11.97 -30.63 1.14
N GLY A 144 -13.25 -30.91 0.89
CA GLY A 144 -14.16 -31.54 1.85
C GLY A 144 -14.59 -30.66 3.03
N ASN A 145 -14.21 -29.37 3.05
CA ASN A 145 -14.49 -28.47 4.16
C ASN A 145 -15.96 -28.00 4.17
N LYS A 146 -16.47 -27.67 5.36
CA LYS A 146 -17.79 -27.07 5.56
C LYS A 146 -17.61 -25.63 6.05
N PHE A 147 -17.88 -24.66 5.18
CA PHE A 147 -17.80 -23.25 5.48
C PHE A 147 -19.12 -22.72 6.06
N GLY A 148 -19.00 -21.83 7.04
CA GLY A 148 -20.10 -21.37 7.89
C GLY A 148 -21.00 -20.32 7.23
N SER A 149 -21.72 -19.58 8.07
CA SER A 149 -22.30 -18.29 7.68
C SER A 149 -21.30 -17.18 8.04
N VAL A 150 -20.87 -16.39 7.06
CA VAL A 150 -19.91 -15.28 7.24
C VAL A 150 -20.40 -14.02 6.51
N GLN A 151 -19.91 -12.85 6.91
CA GLN A 151 -20.30 -11.60 6.23
C GLN A 151 -19.63 -11.45 4.85
N ASN A 152 -18.34 -11.77 4.74
CA ASN A 152 -17.55 -11.49 3.55
C ASN A 152 -17.30 -12.76 2.72
N ASN A 153 -16.08 -13.32 2.70
CA ASN A 153 -15.73 -14.47 1.86
C ASN A 153 -15.44 -15.71 2.71
N ALA A 154 -15.95 -16.88 2.32
CA ALA A 154 -15.58 -18.11 3.04
C ALA A 154 -14.08 -18.42 2.86
N VAL A 155 -13.56 -18.31 1.64
CA VAL A 155 -12.11 -18.45 1.35
C VAL A 155 -11.61 -17.22 0.60
N SER A 156 -10.47 -16.64 1.01
CA SER A 156 -9.72 -15.65 0.22
C SER A 156 -8.29 -16.10 -0.04
N ILE A 157 -7.90 -16.18 -1.31
CA ILE A 157 -6.55 -16.48 -1.79
C ILE A 157 -6.00 -15.22 -2.46
N TYR A 158 -5.13 -14.48 -1.77
CA TYR A 158 -4.67 -13.17 -2.25
C TYR A 158 -3.49 -13.22 -3.23
N THR A 159 -2.69 -14.29 -3.20
CA THR A 159 -1.66 -14.59 -4.20
C THR A 159 -1.44 -16.10 -4.38
N ALA A 160 -1.02 -16.48 -5.59
CA ALA A 160 -0.59 -17.82 -5.96
C ALA A 160 0.68 -17.70 -6.84
N ALA A 161 1.47 -18.77 -6.92
CA ALA A 161 2.67 -18.80 -7.76
C ALA A 161 2.33 -19.07 -9.25
N ASP A 162 3.18 -18.60 -10.15
CA ASP A 162 3.00 -18.83 -11.59
C ASP A 162 2.98 -20.31 -11.96
N ASN A 163 2.04 -20.67 -12.84
CA ASN A 163 1.79 -22.05 -13.30
C ASN A 163 1.32 -23.02 -12.20
N ALA A 164 1.00 -22.55 -10.99
CA ALA A 164 0.46 -23.40 -9.93
C ALA A 164 -0.98 -23.85 -10.25
N ALA A 165 -1.23 -25.16 -10.14
CA ALA A 165 -2.57 -25.74 -10.16
C ALA A 165 -3.10 -25.90 -8.72
N ILE A 166 -4.12 -25.11 -8.37
CA ILE A 166 -4.78 -25.12 -7.07
C ILE A 166 -6.15 -25.81 -7.22
N THR A 167 -6.45 -26.77 -6.36
CA THR A 167 -7.70 -27.54 -6.43
C THR A 167 -8.61 -27.22 -5.25
N ILE A 168 -9.86 -26.83 -5.53
CA ILE A 168 -10.88 -26.50 -4.54
C ILE A 168 -12.04 -27.47 -4.77
N SER A 169 -12.20 -28.50 -3.93
CA SER A 169 -13.08 -29.63 -4.25
C SER A 169 -13.96 -30.14 -3.10
N ASN A 170 -15.16 -30.63 -3.40
CA ASN A 170 -16.09 -31.24 -2.42
C ASN A 170 -16.44 -30.34 -1.21
N ASN A 171 -16.19 -29.03 -1.27
CA ASN A 171 -16.48 -28.11 -0.16
C ASN A 171 -17.97 -27.74 -0.16
N THR A 172 -18.52 -27.52 1.03
CA THR A 172 -19.88 -27.01 1.22
C THR A 172 -19.81 -25.58 1.78
N PHE A 173 -20.44 -24.63 1.11
CA PHE A 173 -20.54 -23.22 1.52
C PHE A 173 -21.99 -22.91 1.90
N MET A 174 -22.23 -22.39 3.10
CA MET A 174 -23.61 -22.13 3.56
C MET A 174 -24.12 -20.73 3.21
N LYS A 175 -23.44 -19.66 3.64
CA LYS A 175 -23.87 -18.27 3.39
C LYS A 175 -22.68 -17.31 3.49
N SER A 176 -22.44 -16.55 2.44
CA SER A 176 -21.37 -15.56 2.35
C SER A 176 -21.63 -14.58 1.20
N SER A 177 -20.94 -13.43 1.17
CA SER A 177 -21.00 -12.52 0.02
C SER A 177 -20.39 -13.19 -1.22
N ALA A 178 -19.27 -13.90 -1.04
CA ALA A 178 -18.79 -14.90 -2.01
C ALA A 178 -18.23 -16.16 -1.36
N ALA A 179 -18.28 -17.28 -2.09
CA ALA A 179 -17.72 -18.55 -1.60
C ALA A 179 -16.18 -18.52 -1.64
N VAL A 180 -15.59 -18.06 -2.75
CA VAL A 180 -14.15 -17.90 -2.92
C VAL A 180 -13.82 -16.52 -3.47
N ARG A 181 -12.77 -15.90 -2.96
CA ARG A 181 -12.16 -14.68 -3.50
C ARG A 181 -10.73 -14.96 -3.93
N LEU A 182 -10.36 -14.53 -5.14
CA LEU A 182 -9.00 -14.58 -5.67
C LEU A 182 -8.48 -13.14 -5.85
N GLY A 183 -7.25 -12.89 -5.41
CA GLY A 183 -6.59 -11.58 -5.51
C GLY A 183 -5.37 -11.60 -6.42
N ASN A 184 -4.98 -10.41 -6.91
CA ASN A 184 -3.64 -10.16 -7.45
C ASN A 184 -3.11 -8.84 -6.88
N LYS A 185 -2.07 -8.92 -6.04
CA LYS A 185 -1.44 -7.72 -5.44
C LYS A 185 -0.22 -7.18 -6.17
N ARG A 186 0.45 -7.98 -7.03
CA ARG A 186 1.83 -7.64 -7.50
C ARG A 186 2.29 -8.19 -8.86
N PHE A 187 1.45 -8.85 -9.64
CA PHE A 187 1.89 -9.51 -10.89
C PHE A 187 1.29 -8.87 -12.13
N THR A 188 2.09 -8.69 -13.18
CA THR A 188 1.65 -8.19 -14.50
C THR A 188 0.91 -9.22 -15.34
N GLU A 189 1.08 -10.50 -15.01
CA GLU A 189 0.40 -11.67 -15.57
C GLU A 189 0.52 -12.76 -14.51
N VAL A 190 -0.52 -13.56 -14.22
CA VAL A 190 -0.42 -14.69 -13.28
C VAL A 190 -0.93 -15.95 -13.95
N LYS A 191 -0.05 -16.94 -14.15
CA LYS A 191 -0.41 -18.15 -14.90
C LYS A 191 -1.01 -19.27 -14.03
N ALA A 192 -1.79 -18.93 -13.00
CA ALA A 192 -2.33 -19.91 -12.04
C ALA A 192 -3.66 -20.53 -12.51
N ALA A 193 -3.86 -21.82 -12.23
CA ALA A 193 -5.05 -22.58 -12.59
C ALA A 193 -5.84 -23.02 -11.35
N PHE A 194 -7.13 -22.67 -11.29
CA PHE A 194 -8.02 -22.98 -10.18
C PHE A 194 -9.10 -23.98 -10.63
N ASN A 195 -9.06 -25.19 -10.06
CA ASN A 195 -9.94 -26.30 -10.39
C ASN A 195 -11.02 -26.48 -9.31
N PHE A 196 -12.26 -26.08 -9.62
CA PHE A 196 -13.41 -26.16 -8.73
C PHE A 196 -14.24 -27.41 -9.04
N ILE A 197 -14.20 -28.44 -8.17
CA ILE A 197 -14.76 -29.77 -8.46
C ILE A 197 -15.76 -30.21 -7.38
N SER A 198 -17.01 -30.51 -7.74
CA SER A 198 -18.05 -31.05 -6.84
C SER A 198 -18.35 -30.19 -5.59
N ASN A 199 -18.10 -28.88 -5.65
CA ASN A 199 -18.46 -27.95 -4.56
C ASN A 199 -19.97 -27.69 -4.53
N THR A 200 -20.51 -27.38 -3.35
CA THR A 200 -21.92 -26.99 -3.15
C THR A 200 -22.00 -25.64 -2.46
N ASP A 201 -22.71 -24.68 -3.05
CA ASP A 201 -23.03 -23.36 -2.50
C ASP A 201 -24.53 -23.27 -2.20
N ALA A 202 -24.92 -23.11 -0.94
CA ALA A 202 -26.35 -23.04 -0.60
C ALA A 202 -26.98 -21.67 -0.91
N ASN A 203 -26.30 -20.56 -0.64
CA ASN A 203 -26.92 -19.22 -0.62
C ASN A 203 -25.98 -18.02 -0.93
N SER A 204 -24.76 -18.19 -1.44
CA SER A 204 -23.92 -17.01 -1.76
C SER A 204 -24.52 -16.16 -2.89
N THR A 205 -24.17 -14.88 -2.97
CA THR A 205 -24.49 -14.08 -4.16
C THR A 205 -23.61 -14.48 -5.34
N GLU A 206 -22.31 -14.63 -5.12
CA GLU A 206 -21.30 -14.97 -6.14
C GLU A 206 -20.42 -16.14 -5.68
N PHE A 207 -19.95 -16.98 -6.59
CA PHE A 207 -19.16 -18.16 -6.24
C PHE A 207 -17.66 -17.87 -6.25
N VAL A 208 -17.19 -17.09 -7.24
CA VAL A 208 -15.80 -16.60 -7.30
C VAL A 208 -15.76 -15.09 -7.55
N ILE A 209 -15.10 -14.32 -6.70
CA ILE A 209 -14.76 -12.91 -6.97
C ILE A 209 -13.29 -12.80 -7.35
N LEU A 210 -12.98 -12.12 -8.45
CA LEU A 210 -11.63 -11.71 -8.82
C LEU A 210 -11.45 -10.23 -8.46
N LYS A 211 -10.53 -9.90 -7.55
CA LYS A 211 -10.27 -8.49 -7.15
C LYS A 211 -8.81 -8.09 -7.32
N ASP A 212 -8.61 -7.00 -8.07
CA ASP A 212 -7.31 -6.35 -8.20
C ASP A 212 -7.03 -5.47 -6.96
N GLU A 213 -5.76 -5.45 -6.55
CA GLU A 213 -5.25 -4.73 -5.39
C GLU A 213 -3.85 -4.11 -5.68
N GLY A 214 -3.51 -3.91 -6.96
CA GLY A 214 -2.26 -3.28 -7.41
C GLY A 214 -2.37 -1.79 -7.78
N THR A 215 -1.22 -1.14 -8.00
CA THR A 215 -1.13 0.30 -8.31
C THR A 215 -1.07 0.61 -9.82
N ALA A 216 -2.12 1.28 -10.31
CA ALA A 216 -2.19 2.18 -11.48
C ALA A 216 -1.67 1.75 -12.88
N SER A 217 -1.04 0.58 -13.07
CA SER A 217 -0.09 0.39 -14.20
C SER A 217 -0.04 -1.01 -14.83
N ARG A 218 -1.04 -1.88 -14.62
CA ARG A 218 -0.94 -3.32 -14.95
C ARG A 218 -2.17 -3.88 -15.65
N GLU A 219 -1.96 -4.97 -16.39
CA GLU A 219 -3.03 -5.68 -17.08
C GLU A 219 -3.98 -6.38 -16.09
N ILE A 220 -5.28 -6.24 -16.35
CA ILE A 220 -6.35 -6.93 -15.63
C ILE A 220 -6.17 -8.45 -15.82
N PHE A 221 -6.13 -9.23 -14.73
CA PHE A 221 -6.35 -10.69 -14.61
C PHE A 221 -5.89 -11.66 -15.75
N THR A 222 -4.89 -11.29 -16.57
CA THR A 222 -4.36 -12.13 -17.63
C THR A 222 -3.59 -13.33 -17.07
N GLY A 223 -3.73 -14.48 -17.75
CA GLY A 223 -3.07 -15.74 -17.42
C GLY A 223 -3.86 -16.71 -16.53
N TYR A 224 -4.84 -16.23 -15.75
CA TYR A 224 -5.66 -17.09 -14.90
C TYR A 224 -6.48 -18.11 -15.71
N LYS A 225 -6.56 -19.34 -15.22
CA LYS A 225 -7.49 -20.38 -15.71
C LYS A 225 -8.46 -20.80 -14.61
N LEU A 226 -9.75 -20.78 -14.90
CA LEU A 226 -10.80 -21.26 -13.99
C LEU A 226 -11.50 -22.46 -14.63
N SER A 227 -11.57 -23.58 -13.91
CA SER A 227 -12.26 -24.80 -14.35
C SER A 227 -13.34 -25.16 -13.34
N PHE A 228 -14.57 -25.39 -13.81
CA PHE A 228 -15.73 -25.69 -12.96
C PHE A 228 -16.37 -27.02 -13.37
N VAL A 229 -16.46 -27.95 -12.41
CA VAL A 229 -17.00 -29.30 -12.57
C VAL A 229 -17.97 -29.59 -11.41
N ASP A 230 -19.18 -30.08 -11.72
CA ASP A 230 -20.20 -30.50 -10.73
C ASP A 230 -20.55 -29.47 -9.63
N LEU A 231 -20.48 -28.17 -9.95
CA LEU A 231 -20.91 -27.10 -9.05
C LEU A 231 -22.43 -27.13 -8.84
N LYS A 232 -22.85 -27.20 -7.58
CA LYS A 232 -24.27 -27.19 -7.17
C LYS A 232 -24.59 -25.90 -6.43
N THR A 233 -25.74 -25.29 -6.72
CA THR A 233 -26.15 -24.02 -6.13
C THR A 233 -27.59 -24.05 -5.60
N GLY A 234 -27.86 -23.32 -4.52
CA GLY A 234 -29.17 -23.21 -3.89
C GLY A 234 -29.45 -24.31 -2.85
N GLU A 235 -30.31 -24.01 -1.87
CA GLU A 235 -30.63 -24.92 -0.74
C GLU A 235 -31.14 -26.31 -1.15
N ASN A 236 -31.75 -26.44 -2.34
CA ASN A 236 -32.24 -27.71 -2.89
C ASN A 236 -31.23 -28.43 -3.81
N GLY A 237 -29.97 -27.96 -3.89
CA GLY A 237 -28.90 -28.64 -4.62
C GLY A 237 -29.06 -28.63 -6.15
N SER A 238 -29.70 -27.59 -6.70
CA SER A 238 -29.83 -27.37 -8.14
C SER A 238 -28.46 -27.45 -8.82
N THR A 239 -28.28 -28.41 -9.71
CA THR A 239 -27.01 -28.57 -10.43
C THR A 239 -26.92 -27.49 -11.50
N ALA A 240 -25.89 -26.65 -11.45
CA ALA A 240 -25.62 -25.69 -12.51
C ALA A 240 -25.06 -26.47 -13.71
N LEU A 241 -25.95 -26.93 -14.59
CA LEU A 241 -25.55 -27.52 -15.87
C LEU A 241 -24.71 -26.49 -16.63
N SER A 242 -23.59 -26.94 -17.18
CA SER A 242 -22.65 -26.09 -17.93
C SER A 242 -23.37 -25.27 -19.01
N ASN A 243 -22.91 -24.03 -19.21
CA ASN A 243 -23.31 -23.06 -20.25
C ASN A 243 -24.37 -22.00 -19.87
N THR A 244 -24.62 -21.77 -18.58
CA THR A 244 -25.11 -20.46 -18.09
C THR A 244 -24.23 -19.99 -16.93
N PRO A 245 -23.22 -19.11 -17.14
CA PRO A 245 -22.29 -18.68 -16.10
C PRO A 245 -22.81 -17.44 -15.35
N PRO A 246 -23.28 -17.53 -14.09
CA PRO A 246 -24.03 -16.44 -13.46
C PRO A 246 -23.39 -15.84 -12.20
N LYS A 247 -22.23 -16.36 -11.76
CA LYS A 247 -21.70 -16.17 -10.40
C LYS A 247 -20.16 -16.12 -10.33
N TYR A 248 -19.51 -15.45 -11.29
CA TYR A 248 -18.20 -14.86 -11.00
C TYR A 248 -18.13 -13.43 -11.52
N THR A 249 -17.39 -12.59 -10.81
CA THR A 249 -17.23 -11.16 -11.14
C THR A 249 -15.76 -10.76 -11.11
N VAL A 250 -15.47 -9.64 -11.79
CA VAL A 250 -14.17 -8.97 -11.72
C VAL A 250 -14.42 -7.57 -11.16
N SER A 251 -13.88 -7.29 -9.98
CA SER A 251 -13.98 -5.99 -9.32
C SER A 251 -12.62 -5.30 -9.31
N SER A 252 -12.48 -4.23 -10.09
CA SER A 252 -11.34 -3.32 -10.03
C SER A 252 -11.69 -2.10 -9.16
N LEU A 253 -10.69 -1.54 -8.47
CA LEU A 253 -10.82 -0.25 -7.77
C LEU A 253 -10.70 0.95 -8.73
N ILE A 254 -10.31 0.69 -9.98
CA ILE A 254 -10.08 1.66 -11.05
C ILE A 254 -11.04 1.32 -12.20
N GLY A 255 -11.76 2.30 -12.75
CA GLY A 255 -12.83 2.12 -13.73
C GLY A 255 -12.37 1.79 -15.16
N ILE A 256 -11.74 0.62 -15.35
CA ILE A 256 -11.15 0.19 -16.63
C ILE A 256 -12.09 -0.80 -17.36
N ASN A 257 -12.12 -0.73 -18.69
CA ASN A 257 -13.00 -1.53 -19.55
C ASN A 257 -12.74 -3.06 -19.41
N PRO A 258 -13.69 -3.86 -18.87
CA PRO A 258 -13.42 -5.22 -18.41
C PRO A 258 -13.40 -6.30 -19.51
N LEU A 259 -13.78 -5.98 -20.76
CA LEU A 259 -14.11 -6.99 -21.77
C LEU A 259 -12.90 -7.65 -22.47
N GLY A 260 -11.73 -7.00 -22.49
CA GLY A 260 -10.56 -7.48 -23.25
C GLY A 260 -9.74 -8.59 -22.56
N ASN A 261 -9.76 -8.61 -21.23
CA ASN A 261 -8.74 -9.28 -20.41
C ASN A 261 -9.31 -10.36 -19.46
N MET A 262 -10.47 -10.94 -19.78
CA MET A 262 -11.11 -11.94 -18.91
C MET A 262 -10.37 -13.30 -18.94
N PRO A 263 -10.25 -14.00 -17.79
CA PRO A 263 -9.75 -15.38 -17.73
C PRO A 263 -10.49 -16.34 -18.65
N GLN A 264 -9.79 -17.30 -19.26
CA GLN A 264 -10.46 -18.40 -19.95
C GLN A 264 -11.05 -19.38 -18.93
N ALA A 265 -12.39 -19.44 -18.91
CA ALA A 265 -13.14 -20.46 -18.20
C ALA A 265 -13.22 -21.74 -19.05
N GLU A 266 -12.57 -22.82 -18.60
CA GLU A 266 -12.62 -24.13 -19.26
C GLU A 266 -13.74 -24.98 -18.63
N PHE A 267 -14.88 -25.08 -19.31
CA PHE A 267 -16.00 -25.94 -18.88
C PHE A 267 -15.81 -27.36 -19.39
N ALA A 268 -15.38 -28.27 -18.51
CA ALA A 268 -15.25 -29.68 -18.86
C ALA A 268 -16.63 -30.30 -19.14
N ALA A 269 -16.82 -30.85 -20.34
CA ALA A 269 -18.03 -31.58 -20.68
C ALA A 269 -18.15 -32.85 -19.82
N LEU A 270 -19.33 -33.06 -19.22
CA LEU A 270 -19.61 -34.22 -18.38
C LEU A 270 -19.30 -35.53 -19.13
N PRO A 271 -18.48 -36.45 -18.56
CA PRO A 271 -18.35 -37.79 -19.12
C PRO A 271 -19.71 -38.48 -19.09
N ALA A 272 -20.21 -38.89 -20.25
CA ALA A 272 -21.56 -39.42 -20.39
C ALA A 272 -21.77 -40.63 -19.46
N ALA A 273 -22.65 -40.46 -18.46
CA ALA A 273 -22.84 -41.44 -17.39
C ALA A 273 -23.35 -42.78 -17.95
N SER A 274 -22.47 -43.78 -18.04
CA SER A 274 -22.86 -45.16 -18.29
C SER A 274 -23.65 -45.67 -17.08
N ALA A 275 -24.97 -45.80 -17.24
CA ALA A 275 -25.86 -46.24 -16.17
C ALA A 275 -25.50 -47.66 -15.69
N SER A 276 -24.78 -47.74 -14.57
CA SER A 276 -24.52 -48.98 -13.86
C SER A 276 -25.62 -49.20 -12.82
N ALA A 277 -26.23 -50.39 -12.83
CA ALA A 277 -27.42 -50.67 -12.04
C ALA A 277 -27.10 -50.84 -10.54
N VAL A 278 -28.05 -50.46 -9.69
CA VAL A 278 -28.04 -50.71 -8.24
C VAL A 278 -28.14 -52.21 -7.95
N PRO A 279 -27.23 -52.81 -7.16
CA PRO A 279 -27.49 -54.04 -6.42
C PRO A 279 -27.89 -53.72 -4.97
N THR A 280 -28.98 -54.33 -4.49
CA THR A 280 -29.35 -54.33 -3.07
C THR A 280 -28.42 -55.24 -2.24
N PRO A 281 -28.30 -55.02 -0.93
CA PRO A 281 -27.36 -55.76 -0.08
C PRO A 281 -27.88 -57.16 0.29
N ASP A 282 -26.97 -58.14 0.26
CA ASP A 282 -27.01 -59.33 1.12
C ASP A 282 -25.55 -59.72 1.47
N GLY A 283 -25.35 -60.52 2.51
CA GLY A 283 -24.04 -60.68 3.18
C GLY A 283 -23.33 -62.03 2.98
N SER A 284 -22.66 -62.45 4.04
CA SER A 284 -21.88 -63.69 4.25
C SER A 284 -20.37 -63.68 3.92
N GLU A 285 -19.60 -64.09 4.95
CA GLU A 285 -18.33 -64.82 4.96
C GLU A 285 -17.06 -64.29 4.22
N ALA A 286 -16.05 -63.93 5.03
CA ALA A 286 -14.64 -64.13 4.69
C ALA A 286 -14.26 -65.63 4.90
N PRO A 287 -13.16 -66.18 4.34
CA PRO A 287 -11.85 -66.03 5.00
C PRO A 287 -10.58 -66.15 4.11
N VAL A 288 -9.43 -66.20 4.80
CA VAL A 288 -8.11 -66.81 4.47
C VAL A 288 -6.97 -65.88 4.01
N VAL A 289 -5.87 -66.03 4.75
CA VAL A 289 -4.55 -65.36 4.68
C VAL A 289 -3.57 -66.16 3.82
N SER A 290 -2.58 -65.50 3.19
CA SER A 290 -1.27 -66.11 2.91
C SER A 290 -0.14 -65.07 2.82
N ASP A 291 0.95 -65.30 3.54
CA ASP A 291 2.15 -64.45 3.56
C ASP A 291 3.03 -64.55 2.29
N ALA A 292 3.88 -63.55 2.04
CA ALA A 292 5.34 -63.74 1.85
C ALA A 292 6.12 -62.40 1.71
N THR A 293 7.40 -62.42 2.06
CA THR A 293 8.36 -61.29 2.11
C THR A 293 9.23 -61.15 0.83
N PRO A 294 9.93 -60.01 0.62
CA PRO A 294 10.55 -59.65 -0.68
C PRO A 294 12.02 -60.08 -0.85
N SER A 295 12.56 -59.99 -2.08
CA SER A 295 14.01 -60.16 -2.35
C SER A 295 14.54 -59.51 -3.65
N THR A 296 15.67 -58.79 -3.51
CA THR A 296 16.82 -58.58 -4.46
C THR A 296 16.68 -57.97 -5.88
N GLU A 297 17.36 -56.81 -6.02
CA GLU A 297 18.25 -56.28 -7.08
C GLU A 297 19.15 -57.27 -7.88
N PRO A 298 20.05 -56.84 -8.83
CA PRO A 298 20.17 -55.56 -9.61
C PRO A 298 20.52 -55.77 -11.11
N THR A 299 20.70 -54.69 -11.92
CA THR A 299 21.61 -54.66 -13.11
C THR A 299 22.11 -53.22 -13.41
N GLN A 300 23.31 -53.08 -13.99
CA GLN A 300 24.05 -51.82 -14.18
C GLN A 300 23.96 -51.21 -15.61
N ALA A 301 24.45 -49.96 -15.75
CA ALA A 301 24.71 -49.25 -17.01
C ALA A 301 26.16 -49.46 -17.54
N PRO A 302 26.48 -49.04 -18.78
CA PRO A 302 27.86 -48.97 -19.31
C PRO A 302 28.48 -47.55 -19.22
N SER A 303 29.79 -47.44 -19.49
CA SER A 303 30.64 -46.24 -19.24
C SER A 303 31.72 -46.04 -20.33
N ALA A 304 32.23 -44.81 -20.52
CA ALA A 304 33.52 -44.50 -21.19
C ALA A 304 34.08 -43.09 -20.86
N SER A 305 35.42 -42.96 -20.92
CA SER A 305 36.29 -41.75 -20.79
C SER A 305 37.73 -42.17 -21.27
N PRO A 306 38.86 -41.41 -21.20
CA PRO A 306 39.13 -39.97 -20.94
C PRO A 306 40.23 -39.28 -21.85
N ASP A 307 40.44 -37.95 -21.68
CA ASP A 307 41.74 -37.18 -21.77
C ASP A 307 42.58 -37.12 -23.09
N PRO A 308 43.73 -36.37 -23.26
CA PRO A 308 44.51 -35.51 -22.31
C PRO A 308 45.13 -34.15 -22.83
N GLN A 309 45.92 -33.49 -21.95
CA GLN A 309 47.03 -32.49 -22.15
C GLN A 309 46.75 -30.98 -22.39
N SER A 310 47.60 -30.01 -21.96
CA SER A 310 48.68 -29.95 -20.92
C SER A 310 49.23 -28.52 -20.68
N THR A 311 50.14 -28.36 -19.68
CA THR A 311 51.21 -27.31 -19.52
C THR A 311 50.79 -25.85 -19.22
N ASP A 312 51.48 -25.03 -18.40
CA ASP A 312 52.81 -25.13 -17.74
C ASP A 312 52.92 -24.35 -16.40
N ALA A 313 54.00 -24.57 -15.63
CA ALA A 313 54.46 -23.77 -14.46
C ALA A 313 56.01 -23.88 -14.33
N PRO A 314 56.75 -22.94 -13.67
CA PRO A 314 57.11 -23.15 -12.24
C PRO A 314 57.60 -21.94 -11.36
N GLY A 315 57.44 -22.06 -10.03
CA GLY A 315 58.42 -21.57 -9.01
C GLY A 315 58.39 -20.09 -8.56
N THR A 316 58.91 -19.69 -7.37
CA THR A 316 59.42 -20.44 -6.19
C THR A 316 59.39 -19.63 -4.86
N ALA A 317 58.80 -20.22 -3.81
CA ALA A 317 59.18 -20.23 -2.37
C ALA A 317 59.57 -18.97 -1.53
N ALA A 318 58.87 -18.83 -0.39
CA ALA A 318 59.28 -18.24 0.92
C ALA A 318 59.50 -16.70 1.00
N THR A 319 59.35 -16.00 2.16
CA THR A 319 59.39 -16.42 3.58
C THR A 319 58.62 -15.43 4.51
N ALA A 320 58.18 -15.92 5.69
CA ALA A 320 57.86 -15.15 6.91
C ALA A 320 56.57 -14.27 6.97
N ALA A 321 56.13 -14.03 8.22
CA ALA A 321 54.98 -13.25 8.69
C ALA A 321 55.49 -12.08 9.60
N PRO A 322 54.68 -11.19 10.24
CA PRO A 322 53.23 -11.24 10.49
C PRO A 322 52.52 -9.85 10.35
N THR A 323 51.52 -9.61 11.24
CA THR A 323 50.81 -8.36 11.64
C THR A 323 49.51 -7.97 10.91
N ASP A 324 48.57 -7.43 11.70
CA ASP A 324 47.31 -6.68 11.40
C ASP A 324 46.22 -7.40 10.54
N VAL A 325 44.96 -7.68 10.95
CA VAL A 325 43.93 -7.06 11.85
C VAL A 325 43.40 -5.72 11.27
N PRO A 326 42.07 -5.42 11.20
CA PRO A 326 40.84 -6.17 11.56
C PRO A 326 40.18 -6.80 10.28
N GLU A 327 38.87 -7.02 10.03
CA GLU A 327 37.54 -6.77 10.66
C GLU A 327 36.57 -7.98 10.47
N ALA A 328 35.75 -8.27 11.49
CA ALA A 328 34.38 -8.84 11.43
C ALA A 328 33.73 -8.58 12.81
N ASP A 329 32.63 -7.84 12.96
CA ASP A 329 31.24 -8.15 12.59
C ASP A 329 30.72 -9.51 13.11
N VAL A 330 29.66 -9.47 13.92
CA VAL A 330 29.62 -10.25 15.18
C VAL A 330 28.28 -10.03 15.94
N THR A 331 27.94 -10.66 17.09
CA THR A 331 26.51 -10.89 17.50
C THR A 331 26.23 -11.01 19.04
N PRO A 332 25.00 -10.75 19.57
CA PRO A 332 24.72 -9.98 20.79
C PRO A 332 24.85 -10.79 22.10
N THR A 333 23.89 -11.22 22.96
CA THR A 333 22.42 -11.08 23.16
C THR A 333 22.12 -11.23 24.66
N ALA A 334 21.08 -10.56 25.18
CA ALA A 334 20.39 -10.98 26.42
C ALA A 334 18.95 -10.41 26.57
N GLU A 335 18.00 -11.19 26.04
CA GLU A 335 16.81 -11.74 26.75
C GLU A 335 16.86 -11.68 28.30
N PRO A 336 15.72 -11.60 29.04
CA PRO A 336 14.62 -12.60 29.05
C PRO A 336 13.20 -11.98 28.92
N GLU A 337 12.08 -12.71 28.71
CA GLU A 337 11.44 -13.82 29.47
C GLU A 337 11.09 -13.49 30.96
N THR A 338 9.98 -13.93 31.58
CA THR A 338 8.70 -14.58 31.18
C THR A 338 7.63 -14.45 32.31
N THR A 339 6.34 -14.44 31.94
CA THR A 339 5.13 -15.00 32.64
C THR A 339 4.89 -14.94 34.17
N ALA A 340 3.65 -14.58 34.59
CA ALA A 340 2.64 -15.45 35.27
C ALA A 340 1.66 -14.65 36.21
N VAL A 341 0.33 -14.58 36.02
CA VAL A 341 -0.75 -15.61 36.22
C VAL A 341 -0.88 -16.06 37.70
N PRO A 342 -2.08 -16.23 38.37
CA PRO A 342 -3.50 -16.29 37.89
C PRO A 342 -4.62 -15.55 38.70
N ALA A 343 -5.87 -15.57 38.17
CA ALA A 343 -7.20 -15.74 38.85
C ALA A 343 -7.77 -14.69 39.87
N ALA A 344 -9.11 -14.54 40.09
CA ALA A 344 -10.35 -14.86 39.33
C ALA A 344 -11.64 -14.29 40.03
N SER A 345 -12.79 -14.33 39.33
CA SER A 345 -14.19 -14.59 39.84
C SER A 345 -15.26 -13.47 39.94
N GLU A 346 -16.48 -13.85 39.50
CA GLU A 346 -17.86 -13.45 39.91
C GLU A 346 -18.57 -12.14 39.47
N ALA A 347 -19.92 -12.18 39.51
CA ALA A 347 -20.93 -11.21 39.02
C ALA A 347 -21.95 -10.87 40.17
N PRO A 348 -23.28 -10.52 40.04
CA PRO A 348 -24.24 -10.51 38.90
C PRO A 348 -25.32 -9.35 38.85
N GLU A 349 -26.31 -9.45 37.94
CA GLU A 349 -27.73 -8.91 37.99
C GLU A 349 -28.01 -7.36 38.00
N ALA A 350 -29.17 -6.79 37.58
CA ALA A 350 -30.35 -7.25 36.79
C ALA A 350 -31.31 -6.09 36.33
N SER A 351 -32.15 -6.37 35.30
CA SER A 351 -33.56 -5.92 35.07
C SER A 351 -34.02 -4.43 34.98
N ALA A 352 -34.68 -4.03 33.86
CA ALA A 352 -36.07 -3.43 33.81
C ALA A 352 -36.50 -2.82 32.43
N THR A 353 -37.82 -2.69 32.20
CA THR A 353 -38.57 -1.99 31.09
C THR A 353 -39.76 -1.20 31.73
N PRO A 354 -40.76 -0.51 31.06
CA PRO A 354 -41.25 -0.52 29.65
C PRO A 354 -41.84 0.82 29.04
N GLU A 355 -42.62 0.71 27.93
CA GLU A 355 -43.72 1.62 27.42
C GLU A 355 -43.37 2.98 26.74
N THR A 356 -44.18 3.64 25.86
CA THR A 356 -45.54 3.41 25.24
C THR A 356 -45.78 4.17 23.89
N SER A 357 -46.71 3.69 23.03
CA SER A 357 -47.61 4.43 22.06
C SER A 357 -47.07 5.36 20.93
N ALA A 358 -47.76 5.66 19.80
CA ALA A 358 -49.03 5.19 19.17
C ALA A 358 -49.10 5.50 17.64
N THR A 359 -50.10 4.92 16.94
CA THR A 359 -50.50 5.10 15.50
C THR A 359 -51.73 6.06 15.37
N PRO A 360 -52.50 6.24 14.24
CA PRO A 360 -52.62 5.57 12.91
C PRO A 360 -52.29 6.54 11.72
N GLU A 361 -52.70 6.42 10.43
CA GLU A 361 -53.68 5.55 9.70
C GLU A 361 -53.27 5.36 8.19
N ALA A 362 -54.20 4.99 7.28
CA ALA A 362 -53.93 4.59 5.88
C ALA A 362 -55.14 4.81 4.93
N SER A 363 -55.02 4.47 3.61
CA SER A 363 -56.05 4.29 2.54
C SER A 363 -55.71 5.01 1.21
N ALA A 364 -55.93 4.50 -0.02
CA ALA A 364 -56.12 3.14 -0.56
C ALA A 364 -56.03 3.12 -2.12
N ALA A 365 -55.87 1.94 -2.74
CA ALA A 365 -56.04 1.69 -4.20
C ALA A 365 -57.50 1.25 -4.55
N PRO A 366 -57.88 0.89 -5.80
CA PRO A 366 -57.76 -0.54 -6.22
C PRO A 366 -57.73 -0.89 -7.75
N GLU A 367 -57.31 -2.14 -8.07
CA GLU A 367 -57.90 -3.15 -9.02
C GLU A 367 -58.16 -2.88 -10.55
N VAL A 368 -58.19 -3.83 -11.53
CA VAL A 368 -57.77 -5.27 -11.71
C VAL A 368 -57.88 -5.72 -13.21
N THR A 369 -57.40 -6.93 -13.58
CA THR A 369 -57.64 -7.75 -14.84
C THR A 369 -57.02 -7.33 -16.19
N ALA A 370 -56.73 -8.22 -17.17
CA ALA A 370 -56.42 -9.67 -17.25
C ALA A 370 -55.98 -10.07 -18.71
N SER A 371 -55.45 -11.29 -18.94
CA SER A 371 -54.90 -11.79 -20.24
C SER A 371 -55.88 -12.69 -21.04
N PRO A 372 -55.64 -13.07 -22.33
CA PRO A 372 -54.74 -14.20 -22.65
C PRO A 372 -53.92 -14.18 -23.98
N GLU A 373 -52.81 -14.93 -23.97
CA GLU A 373 -52.10 -15.73 -25.03
C GLU A 373 -52.17 -15.40 -26.54
N ALA A 374 -50.98 -15.30 -27.19
CA ALA A 374 -50.55 -16.22 -28.27
C ALA A 374 -49.04 -16.10 -28.62
N THR A 375 -48.41 -17.21 -29.04
CA THR A 375 -46.95 -17.43 -29.12
C THR A 375 -46.25 -16.95 -30.42
N ALA A 376 -45.07 -16.30 -30.28
CA ALA A 376 -43.96 -16.33 -31.24
C ALA A 376 -42.62 -16.00 -30.54
N ALA A 377 -41.47 -16.39 -31.10
CA ALA A 377 -40.16 -16.23 -30.46
C ALA A 377 -39.44 -14.91 -30.85
N PRO A 378 -38.65 -14.29 -29.95
CA PRO A 378 -37.89 -13.10 -30.27
C PRO A 378 -36.60 -13.43 -31.03
N GLY A 379 -36.41 -12.78 -32.20
CA GLY A 379 -35.08 -12.42 -32.68
C GLY A 379 -34.59 -11.17 -31.95
N SER A 380 -33.29 -10.92 -31.96
CA SER A 380 -32.72 -9.69 -31.38
C SER A 380 -32.93 -8.52 -32.34
N GLU A 381 -33.87 -7.62 -32.04
CA GLU A 381 -33.92 -6.29 -32.63
C GLU A 381 -33.16 -5.30 -31.73
N THR A 382 -32.09 -4.70 -32.26
CA THR A 382 -31.45 -3.52 -31.67
C THR A 382 -32.24 -2.29 -32.07
N THR A 383 -32.67 -1.48 -31.10
CA THR A 383 -33.32 -0.19 -31.37
C THR A 383 -32.43 0.70 -32.26
N PRO A 384 -32.89 1.19 -33.42
CA PRO A 384 -32.12 2.12 -34.23
C PRO A 384 -31.86 3.44 -33.48
N ALA A 385 -30.68 4.02 -33.66
CA ALA A 385 -30.38 5.37 -33.16
C ALA A 385 -31.24 6.40 -33.90
N SER A 386 -31.87 7.31 -33.15
CA SER A 386 -32.83 8.29 -33.64
C SER A 386 -32.22 9.26 -34.66
N GLN A 387 -32.57 9.08 -35.93
CA GLN A 387 -32.17 9.99 -37.00
C GLN A 387 -33.04 11.25 -37.02
N PHE A 388 -32.40 12.39 -37.27
CA PHE A 388 -33.00 13.71 -37.40
C PHE A 388 -32.93 14.13 -38.87
N THR A 389 -34.00 14.75 -39.37
CA THR A 389 -34.02 15.32 -40.74
C THR A 389 -33.77 16.82 -40.67
N VAL A 390 -32.69 17.26 -41.30
CA VAL A 390 -32.34 18.67 -41.46
C VAL A 390 -32.82 19.13 -42.83
N SER A 391 -33.47 20.29 -42.90
CA SER A 391 -33.90 20.94 -44.13
C SER A 391 -33.53 22.41 -44.12
N ILE A 392 -32.75 22.83 -45.12
CA ILE A 392 -32.23 24.19 -45.28
C ILE A 392 -32.78 24.74 -46.61
N THR A 393 -33.53 25.85 -46.56
CA THR A 393 -33.97 26.56 -47.78
C THR A 393 -32.86 27.51 -48.23
N ALA A 394 -32.54 27.58 -49.52
CA ALA A 394 -31.42 28.39 -50.03
C ALA A 394 -31.70 28.98 -51.44
N PRO A 395 -31.03 30.10 -51.82
CA PRO A 395 -31.19 30.69 -53.15
C PRO A 395 -30.56 29.83 -54.27
N GLU A 396 -30.99 30.06 -55.52
CA GLU A 396 -30.62 29.23 -56.69
C GLU A 396 -29.12 29.19 -57.00
N THR A 397 -28.35 30.17 -56.52
CA THR A 397 -26.89 30.22 -56.68
C THR A 397 -26.15 29.14 -55.88
N VAL A 398 -26.76 28.56 -54.84
CA VAL A 398 -26.14 27.48 -54.04
C VAL A 398 -26.24 26.15 -54.81
N GLU A 399 -25.08 25.54 -55.06
CA GLU A 399 -24.97 24.24 -55.75
C GLU A 399 -24.95 23.06 -54.76
N LYS A 400 -24.28 23.22 -53.61
CA LYS A 400 -24.11 22.16 -52.61
C LYS A 400 -24.18 22.72 -51.18
N ILE A 401 -24.75 21.92 -50.27
CA ILE A 401 -24.61 22.08 -48.81
C ILE A 401 -24.10 20.76 -48.21
N SER A 402 -23.23 20.84 -47.21
CA SER A 402 -22.67 19.70 -46.46
C SER A 402 -22.69 20.00 -44.96
N LEU A 403 -22.96 18.98 -44.14
CA LEU A 403 -22.99 19.06 -42.67
C LEU A 403 -21.78 18.29 -42.11
N ILE A 404 -21.01 18.89 -41.20
CA ILE A 404 -19.87 18.24 -40.54
C ILE A 404 -20.15 18.11 -39.06
N ASN A 405 -20.25 16.89 -38.54
CA ASN A 405 -20.49 16.65 -37.10
C ASN A 405 -19.25 17.08 -36.29
N LYS A 406 -19.41 17.96 -35.30
CA LYS A 406 -18.26 18.55 -34.57
C LYS A 406 -17.46 17.54 -33.74
N GLU A 407 -18.12 16.51 -33.22
CA GLU A 407 -17.55 15.49 -32.34
C GLU A 407 -16.81 14.41 -33.15
N THR A 408 -17.50 13.78 -34.10
CA THR A 408 -17.00 12.65 -34.90
C THR A 408 -16.27 13.06 -36.19
N LYS A 409 -16.30 14.36 -36.55
CA LYS A 409 -15.82 14.94 -37.82
C LYS A 409 -16.44 14.33 -39.09
N ALA A 410 -17.54 13.57 -38.96
CA ALA A 410 -18.20 12.92 -40.07
C ALA A 410 -18.95 13.92 -40.96
N VAL A 411 -18.72 13.85 -42.28
CA VAL A 411 -19.33 14.72 -43.29
C VAL A 411 -20.55 14.05 -43.91
N THR A 412 -21.67 14.77 -44.01
CA THR A 412 -22.91 14.35 -44.68
C THR A 412 -23.30 15.38 -45.74
N ASP A 413 -23.39 14.96 -47.00
CA ASP A 413 -23.83 15.81 -48.11
C ASP A 413 -25.36 15.91 -48.15
N CYS A 414 -25.89 17.13 -48.31
CA CYS A 414 -27.33 17.35 -48.45
C CYS A 414 -27.82 17.11 -49.88
N VAL A 415 -28.99 16.48 -50.02
CA VAL A 415 -29.69 16.29 -51.30
C VAL A 415 -30.43 17.58 -51.65
N LYS A 416 -30.12 18.16 -52.83
CA LYS A 416 -30.81 19.31 -53.40
C LYS A 416 -32.14 18.90 -54.03
N ASP A 417 -33.23 19.57 -53.66
CA ASP A 417 -34.54 19.50 -54.28
C ASP A 417 -34.87 20.85 -54.93
N GLU A 418 -35.23 20.80 -56.22
CA GLU A 418 -35.56 21.94 -57.08
C GLU A 418 -37.02 21.87 -57.58
N SER A 419 -37.86 21.01 -56.99
CA SER A 419 -39.23 20.74 -57.46
C SER A 419 -40.30 21.73 -56.96
N GLY A 420 -39.95 22.65 -56.07
CA GLY A 420 -40.83 23.69 -55.52
C GLY A 420 -40.56 25.10 -56.08
N ASN A 421 -41.20 26.11 -55.48
CA ASN A 421 -40.88 27.53 -55.72
C ASN A 421 -39.64 28.01 -54.95
N GLU A 422 -39.05 27.13 -54.15
CA GLU A 422 -37.92 27.36 -53.25
C GLU A 422 -37.00 26.13 -53.37
N ILE A 423 -35.69 26.34 -53.42
CA ILE A 423 -34.71 25.24 -53.44
C ILE A 423 -34.39 24.83 -52.00
N LYS A 424 -34.41 23.52 -51.74
CA LYS A 424 -34.18 22.97 -50.40
C LYS A 424 -33.10 21.90 -50.41
N PHE A 425 -32.25 21.94 -49.40
CA PHE A 425 -31.17 20.99 -49.17
C PHE A 425 -31.54 20.14 -47.95
N THR A 426 -31.61 18.82 -48.11
CA THR A 426 -32.10 17.90 -47.07
C THR A 426 -31.09 16.80 -46.75
N ALA A 427 -30.97 16.46 -45.46
CA ALA A 427 -30.11 15.37 -45.00
C ALA A 427 -30.73 14.66 -43.78
N SER A 428 -30.38 13.38 -43.59
CA SER A 428 -30.71 12.62 -42.38
C SER A 428 -29.43 12.33 -41.60
N VAL A 429 -29.34 12.84 -40.38
CA VAL A 429 -28.15 12.80 -39.51
C VAL A 429 -28.50 12.27 -38.11
N GLN A 430 -27.50 12.03 -37.27
CA GLN A 430 -27.71 11.70 -35.86
C GLN A 430 -27.86 12.98 -35.03
N SER A 431 -28.31 12.87 -33.78
CA SER A 431 -28.27 14.00 -32.84
C SER A 431 -26.82 14.40 -32.54
N GLY A 432 -26.55 15.70 -32.46
CA GLY A 432 -25.22 16.26 -32.16
C GLY A 432 -25.09 17.68 -32.70
N GLU A 433 -23.93 18.32 -32.45
CA GLU A 433 -23.61 19.60 -33.10
C GLU A 433 -22.98 19.40 -34.49
N TYR A 434 -23.30 20.31 -35.41
CA TYR A 434 -22.81 20.29 -36.78
C TYR A 434 -22.39 21.70 -37.23
N ASP A 435 -21.32 21.76 -38.02
CA ASP A 435 -20.97 22.93 -38.82
C ASP A 435 -21.60 22.79 -40.22
N ILE A 436 -22.10 23.89 -40.78
CA ILE A 436 -22.80 23.93 -42.07
C ILE A 436 -21.91 24.62 -43.11
N PHE A 437 -21.61 23.93 -44.21
CA PHE A 437 -20.82 24.45 -45.32
C PHE A 437 -21.64 24.47 -46.60
N ALA A 438 -21.68 25.63 -47.29
CA ALA A 438 -22.35 25.82 -48.57
C ALA A 438 -21.37 26.29 -49.65
N SER A 439 -21.63 25.93 -50.91
CA SER A 439 -20.86 26.40 -52.06
C SER A 439 -21.77 26.80 -53.22
N ALA A 440 -21.46 27.93 -53.86
CA ALA A 440 -22.16 28.42 -55.05
C ALA A 440 -21.43 28.07 -56.35
N SER A 441 -22.14 28.22 -57.47
CA SER A 441 -21.52 28.46 -58.77
C SER A 441 -20.56 29.66 -58.67
N ALA A 442 -19.38 29.56 -59.29
CA ALA A 442 -18.41 30.66 -59.30
C ALA A 442 -19.01 32.00 -59.81
N GLU A 443 -18.40 33.12 -59.41
CA GLU A 443 -18.86 34.50 -59.64
C GLU A 443 -19.98 35.03 -58.71
N TYR A 444 -20.33 34.32 -57.62
CA TYR A 444 -21.32 34.78 -56.62
C TYR A 444 -20.87 34.65 -55.16
N GLU A 445 -20.81 35.76 -54.44
CA GLU A 445 -20.87 35.76 -52.96
C GLU A 445 -22.24 35.20 -52.50
N ILE A 446 -22.21 34.30 -51.51
CA ILE A 446 -23.42 33.84 -50.83
C ILE A 446 -23.54 34.57 -49.48
N ASP A 447 -24.47 35.52 -49.38
CA ASP A 447 -24.83 36.15 -48.11
C ASP A 447 -25.99 35.38 -47.44
N LEU A 448 -25.66 34.23 -46.83
CA LEU A 448 -26.62 33.38 -46.13
C LEU A 448 -27.21 34.04 -44.85
N VAL A 449 -26.63 35.16 -44.39
CA VAL A 449 -27.11 35.94 -43.23
C VAL A 449 -28.14 37.00 -43.64
N LYS A 450 -28.20 37.41 -44.92
CA LYS A 450 -29.25 38.30 -45.47
C LYS A 450 -30.24 37.61 -46.42
N SER A 451 -30.02 36.37 -46.80
CA SER A 451 -31.02 35.54 -47.47
C SER A 451 -32.14 35.11 -46.51
N ASP A 452 -33.37 34.93 -47.00
CA ASP A 452 -34.50 34.36 -46.25
C ASP A 452 -34.34 32.83 -46.03
N THR A 453 -33.19 32.40 -45.50
CA THR A 453 -32.82 31.00 -45.32
C THR A 453 -33.36 30.46 -44.00
N GLU A 454 -34.54 29.82 -44.06
CA GLU A 454 -35.05 29.03 -42.94
C GLU A 454 -34.27 27.71 -42.80
N ILE A 455 -33.67 27.51 -41.63
CA ILE A 455 -33.09 26.24 -41.18
C ILE A 455 -34.09 25.56 -40.25
N THR A 456 -34.48 24.33 -40.59
CA THR A 456 -35.41 23.52 -39.80
C THR A 456 -34.82 22.16 -39.48
N VAL A 457 -35.07 21.70 -38.25
CA VAL A 457 -34.71 20.36 -37.77
C VAL A 457 -35.99 19.66 -37.39
N ASN A 458 -36.32 18.55 -38.06
CA ASN A 458 -37.60 17.85 -37.93
C ASN A 458 -38.85 18.75 -38.17
N ASN A 459 -38.70 19.85 -38.93
CA ASN A 459 -39.67 20.92 -39.19
C ASN A 459 -39.88 21.94 -38.03
N ASP A 460 -39.09 21.90 -36.96
CA ASP A 460 -39.02 22.98 -35.98
C ASP A 460 -37.87 23.95 -36.33
N ASN A 461 -38.08 25.26 -36.15
CA ASN A 461 -37.08 26.29 -36.45
C ASN A 461 -35.94 26.26 -35.42
N ALA A 462 -34.70 26.08 -35.90
CA ALA A 462 -33.49 26.12 -35.09
C ALA A 462 -32.62 27.33 -35.48
N ALA A 463 -32.09 28.04 -34.48
CA ALA A 463 -31.14 29.13 -34.72
C ALA A 463 -29.71 28.59 -34.78
N ALA A 464 -28.97 28.97 -35.84
CA ALA A 464 -27.55 28.68 -36.00
C ALA A 464 -26.85 29.92 -36.57
N GLU A 465 -25.65 30.23 -36.10
CA GLU A 465 -24.78 31.24 -36.72
C GLU A 465 -24.04 30.62 -37.90
N LEU A 466 -23.86 31.39 -38.98
CA LEU A 466 -23.48 30.88 -40.29
C LEU A 466 -22.48 31.83 -40.97
N PHE A 467 -21.34 31.27 -41.38
CA PHE A 467 -20.25 31.99 -42.03
C PHE A 467 -20.08 31.53 -43.49
N VAL A 468 -19.78 32.46 -44.39
CA VAL A 468 -19.48 32.16 -45.80
C VAL A 468 -18.32 33.01 -46.30
N THR A 469 -17.51 32.44 -47.20
CA THR A 469 -16.44 33.12 -47.94
C THR A 469 -16.41 32.57 -49.39
N GLU A 470 -15.80 33.32 -50.31
CA GLU A 470 -15.69 32.92 -51.73
C GLU A 470 -14.86 31.64 -51.95
N ALA A 471 -14.88 31.13 -53.18
CA ALA A 471 -14.10 29.98 -53.63
C ALA A 471 -12.59 30.29 -53.60
N ASN A 472 -11.98 30.05 -52.43
CA ASN A 472 -10.65 30.53 -52.09
C ASN A 472 -9.54 29.76 -52.83
N ASP A 473 -8.57 30.48 -53.39
CA ASP A 473 -7.39 29.92 -54.08
C ASP A 473 -6.37 29.25 -53.14
N ILE A 474 -6.71 29.09 -51.86
CA ILE A 474 -5.87 28.48 -50.83
C ILE A 474 -6.23 27.00 -50.69
N SER A 475 -5.24 26.11 -50.87
CA SER A 475 -5.39 24.67 -50.65
C SER A 475 -5.23 24.28 -49.18
N GLY A 476 -4.32 24.94 -48.44
CA GLY A 476 -4.10 24.77 -47.00
C GLY A 476 -3.18 25.85 -46.41
N ILE A 477 -3.00 25.84 -45.09
CA ILE A 477 -1.99 26.66 -44.38
C ILE A 477 -1.19 25.80 -43.40
N GLU A 478 0.01 26.23 -43.05
CA GLU A 478 0.90 25.60 -42.07
C GLU A 478 1.64 26.70 -41.27
N ILE A 479 1.84 26.50 -39.97
CA ILE A 479 2.57 27.45 -39.13
C ILE A 479 4.07 27.31 -39.44
N LEU A 480 4.69 28.38 -39.94
CA LEU A 480 6.14 28.42 -40.22
C LEU A 480 6.95 28.88 -39.00
N THR A 481 6.45 29.90 -38.31
CA THR A 481 7.02 30.40 -37.05
C THR A 481 5.88 30.66 -36.08
N PRO A 482 5.88 30.07 -34.87
CA PRO A 482 4.92 30.43 -33.82
C PRO A 482 5.14 31.87 -33.31
N PRO A 483 4.20 32.46 -32.56
CA PRO A 483 4.43 33.76 -31.92
C PRO A 483 5.56 33.69 -30.88
N GLU A 484 6.15 34.84 -30.58
CA GLU A 484 7.26 34.97 -29.61
C GLU A 484 6.83 34.60 -28.17
N LYS A 485 5.54 34.75 -27.85
CA LYS A 485 4.97 34.41 -26.55
C LYS A 485 4.14 33.12 -26.64
N LEU A 486 4.64 32.07 -25.98
CA LEU A 486 3.95 30.78 -25.82
C LEU A 486 3.43 30.54 -24.40
N PHE A 487 4.01 31.21 -23.39
CA PHE A 487 3.65 31.08 -21.98
C PHE A 487 2.67 32.17 -21.56
N TYR A 488 1.48 31.78 -21.08
CA TYR A 488 0.42 32.70 -20.66
C TYR A 488 0.01 32.49 -19.20
N LYS A 489 -0.25 33.59 -18.51
CA LYS A 489 -0.86 33.62 -17.18
C LYS A 489 -2.38 33.82 -17.29
N HIS A 490 -3.11 33.43 -16.24
CA HIS A 490 -4.54 33.68 -16.08
C HIS A 490 -4.91 35.15 -16.42
N GLY A 491 -5.92 35.34 -17.27
CA GLY A 491 -6.47 36.66 -17.62
C GLY A 491 -5.66 37.45 -18.65
N GLU A 492 -4.58 36.91 -19.21
CA GLU A 492 -3.91 37.49 -20.37
C GLU A 492 -4.66 37.18 -21.67
N THR A 493 -4.53 38.05 -22.68
CA THR A 493 -5.00 37.81 -24.05
C THR A 493 -3.91 37.13 -24.87
N PHE A 494 -4.28 36.47 -25.97
CA PHE A 494 -3.32 35.90 -26.92
C PHE A 494 -2.50 37.01 -27.62
N ASP A 495 -1.20 36.78 -27.78
CA ASP A 495 -0.27 37.70 -28.45
C ASP A 495 0.31 37.05 -29.72
N PRO A 496 -0.21 37.38 -30.92
CA PRO A 496 0.26 36.83 -32.19
C PRO A 496 1.59 37.44 -32.69
N SER A 497 2.28 38.26 -31.90
CA SER A 497 3.54 38.91 -32.30
C SER A 497 4.59 37.88 -32.74
N GLY A 498 5.13 38.04 -33.96
CA GLY A 498 6.12 37.12 -34.56
C GLY A 498 5.54 35.93 -35.34
N LEU A 499 4.22 35.69 -35.26
CA LEU A 499 3.56 34.60 -35.99
C LEU A 499 3.77 34.72 -37.51
N SER A 500 4.06 33.59 -38.16
CA SER A 500 4.04 33.48 -39.63
C SER A 500 3.56 32.12 -40.11
N VAL A 501 2.86 32.12 -41.25
CA VAL A 501 2.28 30.92 -41.87
C VAL A 501 2.73 30.78 -43.32
N ASN A 502 2.90 29.54 -43.77
CA ASN A 502 2.92 29.20 -45.19
C ASN A 502 1.48 29.06 -45.67
N VAL A 503 1.16 29.68 -46.81
CA VAL A 503 -0.14 29.65 -47.47
C VAL A 503 0.03 28.90 -48.79
N PHE A 504 -0.44 27.65 -48.82
CA PHE A 504 -0.41 26.82 -50.02
C PHE A 504 -1.57 27.17 -50.93
N LYS A 505 -1.32 27.37 -52.22
CA LYS A 505 -2.36 27.70 -53.20
C LYS A 505 -2.84 26.49 -53.99
N THR A 506 -3.97 26.64 -54.67
CA THR A 506 -4.57 25.64 -55.57
C THR A 506 -3.75 25.42 -56.83
N ASP A 507 -2.95 26.40 -57.26
CA ASP A 507 -2.01 26.31 -58.38
C ASP A 507 -0.68 25.59 -58.04
N GLY A 508 -0.48 25.23 -56.77
CA GLY A 508 0.73 24.58 -56.26
C GLY A 508 1.87 25.54 -55.88
N SER A 509 1.64 26.86 -55.90
CA SER A 509 2.55 27.84 -55.31
C SER A 509 2.38 27.96 -53.79
N THR A 510 3.29 28.67 -53.13
CA THR A 510 3.28 28.88 -51.68
C THR A 510 3.81 30.27 -51.36
N ASP A 511 3.03 31.06 -50.63
CA ASP A 511 3.45 32.34 -50.09
C ASP A 511 3.74 32.18 -48.59
N THR A 512 4.69 32.92 -48.04
CA THR A 512 4.88 33.04 -46.58
C THR A 512 4.31 34.38 -46.13
N VAL A 513 3.39 34.37 -45.17
CA VAL A 513 2.72 35.56 -44.64
C VAL A 513 3.05 35.72 -43.16
N ILE A 514 3.53 36.90 -42.78
CA ILE A 514 3.85 37.28 -41.39
C ILE A 514 2.70 38.13 -40.85
N TYR A 515 2.32 37.94 -39.59
CA TYR A 515 1.34 38.78 -38.90
C TYR A 515 1.96 40.14 -38.53
N GLY A 516 1.27 41.25 -38.83
CA GLY A 516 1.73 42.61 -38.57
C GLY A 516 0.73 43.69 -39.02
N GLU A 517 1.09 44.98 -38.91
CA GLU A 517 0.17 46.10 -39.14
C GLU A 517 -0.53 46.09 -40.51
N ASP A 518 0.19 45.77 -41.60
CA ASP A 518 -0.35 45.73 -42.97
C ASP A 518 -1.08 44.42 -43.33
N THR A 519 -0.99 43.37 -42.49
CA THR A 519 -1.44 42.00 -42.81
C THR A 519 -2.40 41.41 -41.79
N GLY A 520 -2.54 42.01 -40.60
CA GLY A 520 -3.32 41.45 -39.49
C GLY A 520 -4.81 41.26 -39.80
N GLU A 521 -5.40 42.13 -40.63
CA GLU A 521 -6.80 42.01 -41.09
C GLU A 521 -7.07 40.73 -41.93
N LEU A 522 -6.02 40.04 -42.40
CA LEU A 522 -6.14 38.77 -43.14
C LEU A 522 -6.19 37.54 -42.21
N PHE A 523 -5.93 37.72 -40.91
CA PHE A 523 -5.95 36.68 -39.90
C PHE A 523 -7.15 36.85 -38.96
N ALA A 524 -7.83 35.75 -38.67
CA ALA A 524 -8.75 35.65 -37.55
C ALA A 524 -8.24 34.62 -36.54
N PHE A 525 -8.58 34.80 -35.28
CA PHE A 525 -8.17 33.93 -34.18
C PHE A 525 -9.39 33.46 -33.40
N LYS A 526 -9.35 32.20 -32.96
CA LYS A 526 -10.35 31.62 -32.06
C LYS A 526 -9.63 30.98 -30.87
N PRO A 527 -9.78 31.50 -29.64
CA PRO A 527 -10.50 32.72 -29.27
C PRO A 527 -9.90 34.00 -29.91
N SER A 528 -10.68 35.09 -29.95
CA SER A 528 -10.25 36.35 -30.57
C SER A 528 -9.23 37.10 -29.69
N LEU A 529 -8.48 38.04 -30.27
CA LEU A 529 -7.41 38.77 -29.57
C LEU A 529 -7.89 39.59 -28.36
N ASP A 530 -9.12 40.10 -28.38
CA ASP A 530 -9.72 40.81 -27.24
C ASP A 530 -10.30 39.86 -26.17
N THR A 531 -10.37 38.56 -26.46
CA THR A 531 -10.84 37.55 -25.51
C THR A 531 -9.67 37.18 -24.60
N GLN A 532 -9.83 37.40 -23.29
CA GLN A 532 -8.90 36.85 -22.29
C GLN A 532 -8.88 35.33 -22.44
N LEU A 533 -7.68 34.74 -22.52
CA LEU A 533 -7.52 33.29 -22.41
C LEU A 533 -8.15 32.89 -21.05
N PRO A 534 -9.14 31.99 -21.05
CA PRO A 534 -10.31 32.14 -20.17
C PRO A 534 -10.04 31.86 -18.68
N VAL A 535 -11.08 31.88 -17.84
CA VAL A 535 -10.99 31.60 -16.39
C VAL A 535 -11.84 30.40 -15.97
N ILE A 536 -11.18 29.38 -15.42
CA ILE A 536 -11.70 28.29 -14.60
C ILE A 536 -10.61 28.00 -13.56
N ASP A 537 -10.94 27.90 -12.27
CA ASP A 537 -9.95 28.01 -11.17
C ASP A 537 -8.95 26.84 -11.01
N LEU A 538 -9.06 25.80 -11.84
CA LEU A 538 -8.03 24.75 -12.05
C LEU A 538 -7.72 24.46 -13.52
N TYR A 539 -8.33 25.24 -14.40
CA TYR A 539 -8.48 25.07 -15.83
C TYR A 539 -9.26 23.83 -16.32
N SER A 540 -9.99 24.01 -17.43
CA SER A 540 -10.75 22.96 -18.13
C SER A 540 -11.16 23.50 -19.51
N GLY A 541 -10.23 23.55 -20.46
CA GLY A 541 -10.49 24.09 -21.79
C GLY A 541 -9.35 23.83 -22.76
N ASP A 542 -9.63 24.04 -24.04
CA ASP A 542 -8.67 23.81 -25.12
C ASP A 542 -7.42 24.68 -24.94
N ARG A 543 -6.24 24.05 -25.04
CA ARG A 543 -4.94 24.76 -25.08
C ARG A 543 -4.64 25.34 -26.47
N GLU A 544 -5.52 25.11 -27.43
CA GLU A 544 -5.34 25.47 -28.84
C GLU A 544 -5.91 26.86 -29.14
N VAL A 545 -5.13 27.70 -29.82
CA VAL A 545 -5.67 28.85 -30.56
C VAL A 545 -5.75 28.46 -32.03
N THR A 546 -6.95 28.44 -32.60
CA THR A 546 -7.11 28.26 -34.05
C THR A 546 -6.72 29.57 -34.75
N ILE A 547 -5.64 29.52 -35.52
CA ILE A 547 -5.24 30.58 -36.45
C ILE A 547 -6.00 30.33 -37.76
N ILE A 548 -6.78 31.31 -38.21
CA ILE A 548 -7.58 31.23 -39.43
C ILE A 548 -7.02 32.24 -40.44
N TYR A 549 -6.73 31.78 -41.66
CA TYR A 549 -6.30 32.62 -42.77
C TYR A 549 -7.10 32.25 -44.02
N GLY A 550 -7.86 33.22 -44.55
CA GLY A 550 -8.85 32.95 -45.60
C GLY A 550 -9.95 31.99 -45.11
N ASN A 551 -10.02 30.79 -45.69
CA ASN A 551 -10.94 29.72 -45.29
C ASN A 551 -10.24 28.45 -44.76
N LYS A 552 -8.98 28.59 -44.29
CA LYS A 552 -8.18 27.51 -43.72
C LYS A 552 -7.79 27.83 -42.28
N SER A 553 -7.62 26.78 -41.50
CA SER A 553 -7.16 26.85 -40.11
C SER A 553 -5.86 26.07 -39.92
N ALA A 554 -5.08 26.50 -38.94
CA ALA A 554 -4.04 25.71 -38.28
C ALA A 554 -4.06 26.06 -36.79
N ASP A 555 -3.97 25.06 -35.94
CA ASP A 555 -4.09 25.22 -34.49
C ASP A 555 -2.70 25.29 -33.84
N ILE A 556 -2.55 26.11 -32.80
CA ILE A 556 -1.32 26.20 -32.00
C ILE A 556 -1.61 25.91 -30.52
N GLU A 557 -0.92 24.91 -29.97
CA GLU A 557 -0.90 24.67 -28.53
C GLU A 557 -0.15 25.77 -27.78
N LEU A 558 -0.74 26.28 -26.70
CA LEU A 558 -0.14 27.22 -25.76
C LEU A 558 0.30 26.54 -24.45
N GLU A 559 1.20 27.19 -23.72
CA GLU A 559 1.69 26.76 -22.42
C GLU A 559 1.21 27.72 -21.31
N TYR A 560 0.82 27.18 -20.15
CA TYR A 560 0.09 27.94 -19.11
C TYR A 560 0.77 27.93 -17.75
N ILE A 561 0.86 29.12 -17.12
CA ILE A 561 1.45 29.32 -15.80
C ILE A 561 0.32 29.49 -14.75
N MET A 562 0.27 28.53 -13.82
CA MET A 562 -0.65 28.47 -12.68
C MET A 562 -0.09 29.26 -11.50
N ASN A 563 -0.86 30.23 -11.00
CA ASN A 563 -0.51 31.02 -9.81
C ASN A 563 -1.07 30.42 -8.51
N SER A 564 -1.97 29.44 -8.60
CA SER A 564 -2.61 28.80 -7.45
C SER A 564 -2.93 27.34 -7.67
N ALA A 565 -2.95 26.55 -6.59
CA ALA A 565 -3.47 25.18 -6.56
C ALA A 565 -4.32 24.91 -5.30
N ALA A 566 -5.06 23.80 -5.32
CA ALA A 566 -5.91 23.34 -4.23
C ALA A 566 -5.82 21.83 -4.09
N VAL A 567 -5.75 21.36 -2.85
CA VAL A 567 -5.62 19.95 -2.47
C VAL A 567 -6.60 19.64 -1.34
N THR A 568 -7.18 18.45 -1.35
CA THR A 568 -7.92 17.89 -0.22
C THR A 568 -7.13 16.71 0.34
N VAL A 569 -6.83 16.75 1.65
CA VAL A 569 -6.17 15.65 2.37
C VAL A 569 -7.05 15.32 3.57
N LEU A 570 -7.44 14.04 3.71
CA LEU A 570 -8.30 13.59 4.79
C LEU A 570 -7.66 13.92 6.14
N ALA A 571 -8.36 14.71 6.96
CA ALA A 571 -7.82 15.16 8.24
C ALA A 571 -7.59 13.99 9.19
N PRO A 572 -6.37 13.78 9.72
CA PRO A 572 -6.01 12.68 10.61
C PRO A 572 -7.06 12.40 11.70
N GLN A 573 -7.68 11.23 11.64
CA GLN A 573 -8.62 10.76 12.66
C GLN A 573 -8.01 9.54 13.37
N PRO A 574 -7.89 9.55 14.71
CA PRO A 574 -7.18 8.50 15.40
C PRO A 574 -7.95 7.18 15.38
N ASN A 575 -7.23 6.06 15.32
CA ASN A 575 -7.75 4.71 15.02
C ASN A 575 -8.44 4.55 13.64
N VAL A 576 -8.49 5.58 12.80
CA VAL A 576 -8.79 5.43 11.36
C VAL A 576 -7.48 5.16 10.64
N ILE A 577 -7.51 4.27 9.64
CA ILE A 577 -6.36 3.99 8.76
C ILE A 577 -5.89 5.31 8.14
N ALA A 578 -4.57 5.52 8.08
CA ALA A 578 -4.00 6.66 7.42
C ALA A 578 -4.19 6.53 5.91
N GLU A 579 -4.80 7.55 5.32
CA GLU A 579 -4.93 7.68 3.88
C GLU A 579 -3.70 8.41 3.35
N PHE A 580 -3.22 7.93 2.20
CA PHE A 580 -2.04 8.45 1.52
C PHE A 580 -2.41 9.17 0.22
N ASP A 581 -3.71 9.35 -0.05
CA ASP A 581 -4.20 10.07 -1.21
C ASP A 581 -4.42 11.56 -0.89
N ALA A 582 -3.92 12.43 -1.76
CA ALA A 582 -4.30 13.83 -1.85
C ALA A 582 -5.32 13.98 -2.99
N GLU A 583 -6.60 14.08 -2.64
CA GLU A 583 -7.67 14.32 -3.60
C GLU A 583 -7.48 15.69 -4.26
N LEU A 584 -7.50 15.71 -5.59
CA LEU A 584 -7.44 16.93 -6.38
C LEU A 584 -8.86 17.28 -6.85
N PRO A 585 -9.27 18.56 -6.80
CA PRO A 585 -10.57 18.96 -7.31
C PRO A 585 -10.66 18.73 -8.82
N GLY A 586 -11.85 18.31 -9.27
CA GLY A 586 -12.07 17.83 -10.63
C GLY A 586 -11.64 18.84 -11.71
N GLY A 587 -10.82 18.37 -12.65
CA GLY A 587 -10.23 19.19 -13.72
C GLY A 587 -8.76 19.57 -13.50
N ALA A 588 -8.15 19.26 -12.35
CA ALA A 588 -6.77 19.63 -12.05
C ALA A 588 -5.75 19.24 -13.16
N TYR A 589 -5.08 20.24 -13.73
CA TYR A 589 -3.95 20.04 -14.66
C TYR A 589 -2.60 19.84 -13.96
N TYR A 590 -2.62 19.09 -12.86
CA TYR A 590 -1.46 18.60 -12.14
C TYR A 590 -1.82 17.29 -11.43
N THR A 591 -0.83 16.46 -11.13
CA THR A 591 -0.97 15.25 -10.31
C THR A 591 -0.32 15.44 -8.95
N SER A 592 -0.93 14.88 -7.91
CA SER A 592 -0.34 14.75 -6.57
C SER A 592 0.53 13.49 -6.47
N SER A 593 1.58 13.55 -5.65
CA SER A 593 2.20 12.36 -5.06
C SER A 593 1.29 11.76 -3.98
N GLU A 594 1.63 10.56 -3.51
CA GLU A 594 1.16 10.10 -2.20
C GLU A 594 1.50 11.16 -1.12
N VAL A 595 0.62 11.28 -0.11
CA VAL A 595 0.78 12.13 1.06
C VAL A 595 1.83 11.52 1.97
N SER A 596 3.00 12.16 2.04
CA SER A 596 3.98 11.87 3.08
C SER A 596 3.48 12.43 4.42
N TRP A 597 3.53 11.63 5.47
CA TRP A 597 3.13 12.03 6.82
C TRP A 597 4.34 12.23 7.73
N SER A 598 4.28 13.25 8.58
CA SER A 598 5.28 13.52 9.64
C SER A 598 4.57 13.79 10.97
N PRO A 599 4.78 12.99 12.05
CA PRO A 599 5.58 11.76 12.10
C PRO A 599 5.17 10.71 11.07
N ALA A 600 6.10 9.85 10.68
CA ALA A 600 5.90 8.86 9.64
C ALA A 600 4.73 7.91 9.96
N ILE A 601 3.97 7.57 8.92
CA ILE A 601 2.92 6.55 8.95
C ILE A 601 3.11 5.67 7.72
N TYR A 602 2.68 4.41 7.80
CA TYR A 602 2.83 3.42 6.74
C TYR A 602 1.45 2.96 6.23
N PRO A 603 1.27 2.66 4.93
CA PRO A 603 -0.01 2.21 4.36
C PRO A 603 -0.67 1.09 5.17
N GLY A 604 -1.92 1.31 5.59
CA GLY A 604 -2.68 0.39 6.45
C GLY A 604 -2.46 0.57 7.97
N SER A 605 -1.54 1.42 8.40
CA SER A 605 -1.42 1.85 9.81
C SER A 605 -2.44 2.94 10.12
N ALA A 606 -2.95 3.01 11.35
CA ALA A 606 -3.87 4.06 11.78
C ALA A 606 -3.14 5.33 12.26
N TYR A 607 -3.80 6.48 12.20
CA TYR A 607 -3.30 7.68 12.88
C TYR A 607 -3.27 7.47 14.41
N ASN A 608 -2.18 7.85 15.05
CA ASN A 608 -2.03 7.75 16.50
C ASN A 608 -2.90 8.78 17.24
N TYR A 609 -3.38 8.40 18.42
CA TYR A 609 -4.05 9.29 19.38
C TYR A 609 -3.12 10.35 19.95
N GLY A 610 -3.62 11.59 20.08
CA GLY A 610 -2.87 12.66 20.73
C GLY A 610 -1.63 13.11 19.95
N THR A 611 -1.63 13.00 18.62
CA THR A 611 -0.52 13.34 17.73
C THR A 611 -0.91 14.48 16.79
N THR A 612 0.01 15.41 16.58
CA THR A 612 -0.07 16.41 15.49
C THR A 612 0.67 15.85 14.29
N TYR A 613 0.05 15.95 13.12
CA TYR A 613 0.56 15.39 11.88
C TYR A 613 0.68 16.47 10.79
N THR A 614 1.80 16.49 10.10
CA THR A 614 2.05 17.30 8.91
C THR A 614 1.97 16.42 7.68
N ALA A 615 1.13 16.82 6.72
CA ALA A 615 1.06 16.26 5.37
C ALA A 615 2.03 17.02 4.46
N GLY A 616 2.94 16.30 3.81
CA GLY A 616 3.77 16.80 2.71
C GLY A 616 3.33 16.16 1.39
N VAL A 617 3.06 16.96 0.37
CA VAL A 617 2.62 16.50 -0.95
C VAL A 617 3.48 17.16 -2.03
N THR A 618 3.87 16.41 -3.06
CA THR A 618 4.48 16.97 -4.26
C THR A 618 3.43 17.07 -5.35
N LEU A 619 3.20 18.27 -5.86
CA LEU A 619 2.40 18.52 -7.05
C LEU A 619 3.33 18.51 -8.27
N THR A 620 2.91 17.84 -9.34
CA THR A 620 3.59 17.81 -10.64
C THR A 620 2.64 18.35 -11.70
N ALA A 621 3.03 19.41 -12.41
CA ALA A 621 2.21 20.02 -13.45
C ALA A 621 2.15 19.12 -14.69
N ASN A 622 0.96 19.02 -15.29
CA ASN A 622 0.75 18.22 -16.50
C ASN A 622 1.50 18.82 -17.71
N ASP A 623 1.49 18.11 -18.84
CA ASP A 623 2.17 18.61 -20.03
C ASP A 623 1.55 19.92 -20.54
N GLY A 624 2.40 20.86 -20.96
CA GLY A 624 2.01 22.25 -21.25
C GLY A 624 1.62 23.13 -20.05
N TYR A 625 1.59 22.63 -18.81
CA TYR A 625 1.28 23.41 -17.60
C TYR A 625 2.48 23.58 -16.66
N TYR A 626 2.49 24.67 -15.89
CA TYR A 626 3.60 25.07 -15.01
C TYR A 626 3.09 25.78 -13.74
N PHE A 627 3.85 25.73 -12.65
CA PHE A 627 3.63 26.54 -11.44
C PHE A 627 4.45 27.84 -11.52
N SER A 628 3.91 28.95 -11.00
CA SER A 628 4.58 30.25 -11.01
C SER A 628 5.86 30.27 -10.16
N THR A 629 7.00 30.51 -10.80
CA THR A 629 8.30 30.82 -10.16
C THR A 629 8.53 32.32 -9.99
N ASP A 630 7.51 33.15 -10.20
CA ASP A 630 7.60 34.62 -10.18
C ASP A 630 7.61 35.15 -8.73
N THR A 631 8.62 35.95 -8.36
CA THR A 631 8.74 36.49 -6.99
C THR A 631 7.76 37.61 -6.69
N GLU A 632 7.24 38.31 -7.70
CA GLU A 632 6.23 39.36 -7.54
C GLU A 632 4.79 38.79 -7.60
N ALA A 633 4.63 37.58 -8.16
CA ALA A 633 3.37 36.83 -8.25
C ALA A 633 3.57 35.34 -7.88
N PRO A 634 3.92 35.04 -6.62
CA PRO A 634 4.31 33.70 -6.20
C PRO A 634 3.16 32.70 -6.27
N PHE A 635 3.49 31.45 -6.59
CA PHE A 635 2.56 30.32 -6.52
C PHE A 635 2.04 30.12 -5.08
N THR A 636 0.73 29.92 -4.94
CA THR A 636 0.04 29.74 -3.66
C THR A 636 -0.77 28.44 -3.64
N VAL A 637 -0.90 27.80 -2.48
CA VAL A 637 -1.68 26.55 -2.38
C VAL A 637 -2.61 26.58 -1.19
N SER A 638 -3.79 25.99 -1.36
CA SER A 638 -4.70 25.68 -0.27
C SER A 638 -4.81 24.18 -0.03
N VAL A 639 -4.90 23.78 1.25
CA VAL A 639 -5.22 22.42 1.67
C VAL A 639 -6.50 22.46 2.50
N ASN A 640 -7.52 21.71 2.09
CA ASN A 640 -8.86 21.70 2.69
C ASN A 640 -9.54 23.10 2.78
N GLY A 641 -9.11 24.06 1.95
CA GLY A 641 -9.59 25.44 1.93
C GLY A 641 -8.80 26.43 2.79
N ASP A 642 -7.91 25.95 3.67
CA ASP A 642 -6.93 26.80 4.38
C ASP A 642 -5.68 27.03 3.51
N THR A 643 -4.98 28.15 3.70
CA THR A 643 -3.67 28.38 3.05
C THR A 643 -2.61 27.42 3.59
N ALA A 644 -1.89 26.74 2.70
CA ALA A 644 -0.80 25.83 3.00
C ALA A 644 0.58 26.47 2.71
N GLU A 645 1.65 25.88 3.24
CA GLU A 645 3.01 26.33 3.01
C GLU A 645 3.57 25.71 1.72
N VAL A 646 4.00 26.54 0.77
CA VAL A 646 4.77 26.08 -0.40
C VAL A 646 6.24 26.05 -0.01
N SER A 647 6.78 24.85 0.18
CA SER A 647 8.17 24.64 0.60
C SER A 647 9.16 24.86 -0.53
N SER A 648 8.78 24.56 -1.77
CA SER A 648 9.55 24.87 -2.98
C SER A 648 8.71 24.80 -4.26
N VAL A 649 9.19 25.45 -5.31
CA VAL A 649 8.80 25.22 -6.71
C VAL A 649 10.10 24.96 -7.48
N SER A 650 10.11 24.02 -8.43
CA SER A 650 11.30 23.73 -9.23
C SER A 650 11.61 24.86 -10.23
N ASN A 651 12.89 25.00 -10.60
CA ASN A 651 13.36 26.08 -11.50
C ASN A 651 12.75 26.04 -12.91
N ASP A 652 12.19 24.89 -13.30
CA ASP A 652 11.47 24.66 -14.56
C ASP A 652 9.94 24.81 -14.40
N GLY A 653 9.44 25.14 -13.21
CA GLY A 653 8.02 25.25 -12.89
C GLY A 653 7.23 23.94 -12.91
N LYS A 654 7.84 22.78 -13.17
CA LYS A 654 7.10 21.51 -13.34
C LYS A 654 6.71 20.82 -12.03
N THR A 655 7.33 21.14 -10.90
CA THR A 655 6.98 20.55 -9.60
C THR A 655 6.90 21.60 -8.49
N ALA A 656 6.03 21.37 -7.50
CA ALA A 656 5.92 22.18 -6.29
C ALA A 656 5.71 21.27 -5.07
N VAL A 657 6.48 21.50 -3.99
CA VAL A 657 6.35 20.76 -2.74
C VAL A 657 5.57 21.60 -1.74
N ILE A 658 4.51 21.02 -1.17
CA ILE A 658 3.63 21.69 -0.20
C ILE A 658 3.62 20.97 1.15
N SER A 659 3.37 21.73 2.21
CA SER A 659 3.30 21.27 3.59
C SER A 659 2.08 21.87 4.31
N TYR A 660 1.32 21.04 5.02
CA TYR A 660 0.17 21.47 5.82
C TYR A 660 0.10 20.67 7.13
N THR A 661 -0.07 21.36 8.26
CA THR A 661 -0.05 20.73 9.60
C THR A 661 -1.44 20.75 10.24
N PHE A 662 -1.95 19.55 10.54
CA PHE A 662 -3.27 19.35 11.13
C PHE A 662 -3.30 19.57 12.64
N ALA A 663 -4.49 19.86 13.15
CA ALA A 663 -4.77 19.86 14.58
C ALA A 663 -4.49 18.48 15.22
N ARG A 664 -4.24 18.48 16.53
CA ARG A 664 -3.89 17.28 17.31
C ARG A 664 -5.07 16.30 17.38
N THR A 665 -4.84 15.02 17.10
CA THR A 665 -5.86 13.95 17.14
C THR A 665 -6.44 13.74 18.54
N TRP A 666 -7.76 13.49 18.63
CA TRP A 666 -8.53 13.50 19.88
C TRP A 666 -8.42 12.20 20.71
N LEU A 667 -8.12 12.31 22.00
CA LEU A 667 -7.96 11.19 22.95
C LEU A 667 -9.29 10.71 23.57
N PRO A 668 -9.58 9.40 23.63
CA PRO A 668 -10.80 8.88 24.27
C PRO A 668 -10.67 8.87 25.80
N GLY A 669 -11.72 9.32 26.50
CA GLY A 669 -11.85 9.15 27.95
C GLY A 669 -11.52 10.38 28.82
N GLY A 670 -11.08 11.50 28.24
CA GLY A 670 -10.74 12.72 28.99
C GLY A 670 -11.79 13.82 28.91
N SER A 671 -12.65 13.96 29.95
CA SER A 671 -13.38 15.22 30.18
C SER A 671 -12.47 16.24 30.87
N ILE A 672 -11.58 16.85 30.09
CA ILE A 672 -10.84 18.07 30.46
C ILE A 672 -11.42 19.26 29.67
N GLY A 673 -11.41 20.44 30.30
CA GLY A 673 -12.29 21.55 29.93
C GLY A 673 -12.01 22.19 28.57
N ASN A 674 -13.07 22.70 27.93
CA ASN A 674 -13.00 23.52 26.72
C ASN A 674 -12.41 24.92 27.02
N SER A 675 -11.09 25.06 26.84
CA SER A 675 -10.39 26.35 26.71
C SER A 675 -8.99 26.13 26.12
N ASP A 676 -8.62 26.95 25.12
CA ASP A 676 -7.34 26.99 24.40
C ASP A 676 -7.00 25.73 23.56
N PHE A 677 -6.76 25.77 22.24
CA PHE A 677 -6.66 26.86 21.24
C PHE A 677 -7.52 26.47 20.01
N SER A 678 -8.31 27.35 19.40
CA SER A 678 -7.98 28.60 18.67
C SER A 678 -7.28 28.36 17.31
N THR A 679 -7.89 28.91 16.27
CA THR A 679 -7.46 28.86 14.85
C THR A 679 -6.09 29.49 14.59
N GLY A 680 -5.36 28.97 13.59
CA GLY A 680 -4.30 29.72 12.89
C GLY A 680 -3.01 30.01 13.69
N GLY A 681 -2.74 29.28 14.77
CA GLY A 681 -1.51 29.41 15.55
C GLY A 681 -0.39 28.48 15.06
N ARG A 682 0.73 29.03 14.60
CA ARG A 682 1.97 28.29 14.26
C ARG A 682 2.33 27.32 15.41
N PRO A 683 2.53 26.01 15.17
CA PRO A 683 2.87 25.08 16.23
C PRO A 683 4.25 25.41 16.82
N THR A 684 4.29 25.64 18.14
CA THR A 684 5.55 25.69 18.88
C THR A 684 6.13 24.27 18.94
N PRO A 685 7.38 24.03 18.50
CA PRO A 685 7.94 22.69 18.46
C PRO A 685 7.99 22.06 19.86
N THR A 686 7.59 20.79 19.95
CA THR A 686 7.68 20.02 21.20
C THR A 686 9.15 19.91 21.60
N PRO A 687 9.57 20.33 22.82
CA PRO A 687 10.98 20.30 23.19
C PRO A 687 11.55 18.87 23.19
N LYS A 688 12.62 18.65 22.41
CA LYS A 688 13.30 17.35 22.29
C LYS A 688 13.68 16.78 23.67
N PRO A 689 13.73 15.45 23.83
CA PRO A 689 14.26 14.85 25.06
C PRO A 689 15.75 15.20 25.23
N GLY A 690 16.14 15.55 26.46
CA GLY A 690 17.54 15.79 26.81
C GLY A 690 18.23 14.52 27.31
N LEU A 691 19.51 14.39 27.00
CA LEU A 691 20.42 13.37 27.56
C LEU A 691 21.19 13.94 28.76
N ASN A 692 21.55 13.09 29.71
CA ASN A 692 22.41 13.43 30.84
C ASN A 692 23.89 13.34 30.40
N THR A 693 24.38 14.45 29.85
CA THR A 693 25.78 14.63 29.46
C THR A 693 26.72 14.94 30.64
N TYR A 694 26.19 15.13 31.86
CA TYR A 694 26.97 15.56 33.02
C TYR A 694 27.36 14.42 33.96
N ASP A 695 26.42 13.53 34.33
CA ASP A 695 26.68 12.47 35.30
C ASP A 695 27.34 11.26 34.63
N HIS A 696 28.63 11.04 34.92
CA HIS A 696 29.43 9.96 34.35
C HIS A 696 29.14 8.61 35.02
N PHE A 697 27.93 8.08 34.81
CA PHE A 697 27.52 6.74 35.20
C PHE A 697 27.73 5.69 34.08
N ALA A 698 27.92 4.43 34.49
CA ALA A 698 28.00 3.27 33.59
C ALA A 698 26.65 2.96 32.93
N TYR A 699 26.40 3.47 31.72
CA TYR A 699 25.18 3.17 30.95
C TYR A 699 25.15 1.74 30.39
N MET A 700 26.33 1.14 30.16
CA MET A 700 26.47 -0.14 29.48
C MET A 700 26.61 -1.33 30.43
N VAL A 701 25.88 -2.40 30.11
CA VAL A 701 25.90 -3.68 30.84
C VAL A 701 26.42 -4.77 29.91
N GLY A 702 27.28 -5.62 30.46
CA GLY A 702 27.78 -6.83 29.79
C GLY A 702 27.08 -8.08 30.33
N TYR A 703 27.27 -9.18 29.64
CA TYR A 703 26.41 -10.35 29.74
C TYR A 703 26.66 -11.19 31.02
N PRO A 704 25.70 -12.07 31.41
CA PRO A 704 25.80 -12.86 32.65
C PRO A 704 27.00 -13.82 32.73
N ASP A 705 27.66 -14.11 31.60
CA ASP A 705 28.88 -14.92 31.52
C ASP A 705 30.17 -14.14 31.86
N GLY A 706 30.07 -12.82 32.04
CA GLY A 706 31.19 -11.94 32.38
C GLY A 706 31.91 -11.29 31.20
N TYR A 707 31.35 -11.36 29.99
CA TYR A 707 31.88 -10.73 28.77
C TYR A 707 31.13 -9.43 28.46
N ILE A 708 31.82 -8.40 27.96
CA ILE A 708 31.15 -7.20 27.42
C ILE A 708 30.79 -7.36 25.94
N ARG A 709 31.55 -8.22 25.26
CA ARG A 709 31.61 -8.50 23.83
C ARG A 709 31.68 -7.18 23.04
N PRO A 710 32.84 -6.50 23.01
CA PRO A 710 32.99 -5.25 22.27
C PRO A 710 32.84 -5.53 20.76
N GLU A 711 33.47 -6.62 20.33
CA GLU A 711 33.14 -7.36 19.12
C GLU A 711 31.92 -8.25 19.40
N SER A 712 30.74 -7.63 19.44
CA SER A 712 29.42 -8.23 19.18
C SER A 712 28.47 -7.14 18.71
N ASN A 713 27.64 -7.35 17.68
CA ASN A 713 26.73 -6.30 17.19
C ASN A 713 25.62 -6.10 18.22
N ILE A 714 25.10 -4.88 18.26
CA ILE A 714 24.10 -4.49 19.25
C ILE A 714 22.68 -4.69 18.71
N THR A 715 21.78 -5.18 19.55
CA THR A 715 20.35 -5.30 19.22
C THR A 715 19.64 -3.95 19.30
N ARG A 716 18.53 -3.80 18.56
CA ARG A 716 17.69 -2.60 18.62
C ARG A 716 17.17 -2.30 20.04
N ASP A 717 16.93 -3.32 20.86
CA ASP A 717 16.43 -3.13 22.23
C ASP A 717 17.53 -2.87 23.30
N GLU A 718 18.75 -3.38 23.11
CA GLU A 718 19.92 -2.89 23.83
C GLU A 718 20.16 -1.39 23.56
N VAL A 719 20.08 -0.94 22.31
CA VAL A 719 20.22 0.49 21.95
C VAL A 719 19.10 1.34 22.56
N ALA A 720 17.84 0.90 22.44
CA ALA A 720 16.72 1.57 23.09
C ALA A 720 16.97 1.76 24.60
N THR A 721 17.49 0.72 25.26
CA THR A 721 17.75 0.77 26.69
C THR A 721 18.94 1.66 27.06
N ILE A 722 20.00 1.73 26.24
CA ILE A 722 21.11 2.67 26.42
C ILE A 722 20.61 4.12 26.42
N PHE A 723 19.91 4.54 25.36
CA PHE A 723 19.43 5.92 25.25
C PHE A 723 18.39 6.26 26.32
N PHE A 724 17.51 5.31 26.69
CA PHE A 724 16.57 5.48 27.80
C PHE A 724 17.29 5.67 29.14
N ARG A 725 18.33 4.88 29.43
CA ARG A 725 19.17 5.06 30.64
C ARG A 725 19.84 6.44 30.67
N LEU A 726 20.24 6.95 29.51
CA LEU A 726 20.90 8.25 29.34
C LEU A 726 19.96 9.46 29.31
N LEU A 727 18.63 9.32 29.30
CA LEU A 727 17.71 10.47 29.43
C LEU A 727 17.94 11.25 30.73
N THR A 728 17.79 12.58 30.71
CA THR A 728 17.62 13.34 31.96
C THR A 728 16.35 12.90 32.67
N ASP A 729 16.31 12.97 34.01
CA ASP A 729 15.14 12.52 34.77
C ASP A 729 13.86 13.28 34.41
N ASP A 730 13.95 14.59 34.11
CA ASP A 730 12.83 15.37 33.57
C ASP A 730 12.34 14.82 32.22
N SER A 731 13.24 14.46 31.32
CA SER A 731 12.89 13.88 30.01
C SER A 731 12.29 12.48 30.15
N ARG A 732 12.90 11.65 31.02
CA ARG A 732 12.47 10.30 31.36
C ARG A 732 11.06 10.31 31.96
N ALA A 733 10.77 11.23 32.87
CA ALA A 733 9.46 11.40 33.49
C ALA A 733 8.42 11.97 32.50
N LYS A 734 8.77 13.01 31.72
CA LYS A 734 7.90 13.63 30.71
C LYS A 734 7.44 12.63 29.64
N TYR A 735 8.36 11.81 29.15
CA TYR A 735 8.10 10.85 28.07
C TYR A 735 7.80 9.43 28.54
N TRP A 736 7.75 9.17 29.85
CA TRP A 736 7.55 7.82 30.40
C TRP A 736 6.37 7.09 29.75
N SER A 737 6.60 5.87 29.26
CA SER A 737 5.54 4.94 28.86
C SER A 737 5.91 3.49 29.14
N ARG A 738 4.87 2.67 29.28
CA ARG A 738 4.90 1.20 29.42
C ARG A 738 3.97 0.52 28.41
N VAL A 739 3.48 1.33 27.46
CA VAL A 739 2.58 0.95 26.38
C VAL A 739 3.15 1.53 25.10
N ASN A 740 3.19 0.69 24.08
CA ASN A 740 3.60 1.00 22.72
C ASN A 740 2.61 0.30 21.76
N TYR A 741 2.80 0.48 20.46
CA TYR A 741 1.94 -0.09 19.42
C TYR A 741 2.58 -1.27 18.65
N TYR A 742 3.69 -1.81 19.15
CA TYR A 742 4.44 -2.89 18.50
C TYR A 742 4.00 -4.26 19.00
N ILE A 743 3.75 -5.18 18.07
CA ILE A 743 3.20 -6.52 18.33
C ILE A 743 4.23 -7.41 19.08
N ASP A 744 5.51 -7.13 18.92
CA ASP A 744 6.67 -7.86 19.46
C ASP A 744 7.31 -7.20 20.70
N VAL A 745 6.71 -6.15 21.26
CA VAL A 745 7.18 -5.48 22.50
C VAL A 745 6.10 -5.58 23.60
N PRO A 746 5.77 -6.80 24.08
CA PRO A 746 4.79 -7.00 25.14
C PRO A 746 5.22 -6.32 26.45
N SER A 747 4.29 -6.12 27.37
CA SER A 747 4.51 -5.47 28.68
C SER A 747 5.60 -6.15 29.54
N GLU A 748 5.80 -7.45 29.33
CA GLU A 748 6.73 -8.30 30.07
C GLU A 748 8.14 -8.35 29.45
N LEU A 749 8.35 -7.78 28.26
CA LEU A 749 9.69 -7.70 27.67
C LEU A 749 10.54 -6.72 28.47
N TRP A 750 11.75 -7.13 28.87
CA TRP A 750 12.65 -6.34 29.72
C TRP A 750 12.89 -4.91 29.20
N SER A 751 12.96 -4.75 27.87
CA SER A 751 13.20 -3.50 27.16
C SER A 751 11.92 -2.67 26.87
N ASN A 752 10.72 -3.16 27.24
CA ASN A 752 9.43 -2.50 26.97
C ASN A 752 9.40 -1.04 27.45
N ASN A 753 9.80 -0.77 28.69
CA ASN A 753 9.76 0.58 29.27
C ASN A 753 10.62 1.56 28.45
N ALA A 754 11.78 1.10 27.98
CA ALA A 754 12.72 1.90 27.20
C ALA A 754 12.18 2.19 25.80
N ILE A 755 11.74 1.14 25.09
CA ILE A 755 11.17 1.25 23.74
C ILE A 755 9.92 2.13 23.77
N SER A 756 9.00 1.89 24.70
CA SER A 756 7.76 2.66 24.85
C SER A 756 8.02 4.13 25.18
N THR A 757 8.95 4.42 26.08
CA THR A 757 9.32 5.80 26.47
C THR A 757 9.97 6.57 25.31
N LEU A 758 10.93 5.96 24.60
CA LEU A 758 11.60 6.62 23.49
C LEU A 758 10.72 6.72 22.23
N THR A 759 9.77 5.82 22.03
CA THR A 759 8.73 5.94 21.00
C THR A 759 7.79 7.11 21.33
N LYS A 760 7.33 7.22 22.58
CA LYS A 760 6.56 8.40 23.05
C LYS A 760 7.35 9.72 22.99
N ALA A 761 8.68 9.65 22.96
CA ALA A 761 9.56 10.81 22.75
C ALA A 761 9.84 11.14 21.26
N GLY A 762 9.36 10.33 20.30
CA GLY A 762 9.64 10.48 18.87
C GLY A 762 11.04 10.06 18.42
N ILE A 763 11.80 9.36 19.28
CA ILE A 763 13.17 8.93 19.02
C ILE A 763 13.21 7.57 18.30
N LEU A 764 12.34 6.65 18.70
CA LEU A 764 12.25 5.29 18.15
C LEU A 764 10.98 5.07 17.34
N ASP A 765 11.14 4.33 16.24
CA ASP A 765 10.09 3.89 15.34
C ASP A 765 10.24 2.40 15.05
N GLY A 766 9.15 1.77 14.61
CA GLY A 766 9.13 0.37 14.16
C GLY A 766 9.55 0.19 12.70
N ASP A 767 9.46 -1.05 12.20
CA ASP A 767 9.81 -1.45 10.83
C ASP A 767 8.77 -1.10 9.75
N GLY A 768 7.74 -0.34 10.13
CA GLY A 768 6.59 -0.01 9.28
C GLY A 768 5.51 -1.11 9.15
N THR A 769 5.67 -2.26 9.82
CA THR A 769 4.70 -3.37 9.80
C THR A 769 4.07 -3.66 11.17
N ALA A 770 4.16 -2.69 12.09
CA ALA A 770 3.81 -2.78 13.52
C ALA A 770 4.70 -3.73 14.35
N TYR A 771 5.95 -3.96 13.92
CA TYR A 771 6.99 -4.62 14.72
C TYR A 771 8.10 -3.62 15.06
N PHE A 772 8.68 -3.73 16.26
CA PHE A 772 9.90 -2.98 16.63
C PHE A 772 11.17 -3.75 16.30
N ARG A 773 11.10 -5.08 16.18
CA ARG A 773 12.25 -5.99 16.00
C ARG A 773 13.29 -5.85 17.12
N PRO A 774 12.91 -6.06 18.40
CA PRO A 774 13.78 -5.79 19.54
C PRO A 774 15.11 -6.54 19.47
N THR A 775 15.07 -7.82 19.10
CA THR A 775 16.22 -8.74 19.01
C THR A 775 17.02 -8.63 17.72
N ASP A 776 16.56 -7.89 16.72
CA ASP A 776 17.27 -7.76 15.45
C ASP A 776 18.43 -6.75 15.62
N TYR A 777 19.50 -6.95 14.83
CA TYR A 777 20.65 -6.08 14.81
C TYR A 777 20.31 -4.72 14.22
N ILE A 778 20.85 -3.67 14.82
CA ILE A 778 20.70 -2.31 14.30
C ILE A 778 21.81 -1.97 13.30
N THR A 779 21.44 -1.28 12.21
CA THR A 779 22.37 -0.72 11.23
C THR A 779 23.05 0.56 11.75
N ARG A 780 24.18 0.93 11.13
CA ARG A 780 24.84 2.22 11.35
C ARG A 780 23.92 3.39 10.98
N ALA A 781 23.07 3.24 9.96
CA ALA A 781 22.04 4.21 9.56
C ALA A 781 20.98 4.46 10.65
N GLU A 782 20.38 3.40 11.19
CA GLU A 782 19.39 3.51 12.27
C GLU A 782 20.01 4.08 13.55
N PHE A 783 21.23 3.67 13.91
CA PHE A 783 21.92 4.24 15.07
C PHE A 783 22.18 5.74 14.89
N ALA A 784 22.59 6.16 13.68
CA ALA A 784 22.74 7.58 13.34
C ALA A 784 21.41 8.34 13.43
N LYS A 785 20.27 7.75 13.01
CA LYS A 785 18.93 8.33 13.21
C LYS A 785 18.60 8.54 14.68
N ILE A 786 18.87 7.55 15.53
CA ILE A 786 18.62 7.64 16.97
C ILE A 786 19.48 8.75 17.58
N ALA A 787 20.78 8.78 17.29
CA ALA A 787 21.69 9.82 17.79
C ALA A 787 21.27 11.22 17.31
N ALA A 788 21.10 11.42 16.00
CA ALA A 788 20.70 12.70 15.39
C ALA A 788 19.36 13.25 15.92
N SER A 789 18.47 12.39 16.40
CA SER A 789 17.20 12.81 17.02
C SER A 789 17.37 13.58 18.34
N PHE A 790 18.58 13.57 18.94
CA PHE A 790 18.96 14.39 20.10
C PHE A 790 19.77 15.65 19.74
N SER A 791 20.15 15.85 18.48
CA SER A 791 20.83 17.07 18.01
C SER A 791 19.85 18.24 17.90
N ASP A 792 20.33 19.47 18.09
CA ASP A 792 19.58 20.71 17.79
C ASP A 792 19.93 21.35 16.44
N ILE A 793 20.83 20.75 15.66
CA ILE A 793 21.20 21.22 14.32
C ILE A 793 20.04 20.98 13.32
N VAL A 794 19.81 21.98 12.46
CA VAL A 794 19.01 21.85 11.24
C VAL A 794 19.98 21.89 10.06
N TYR A 795 20.23 20.73 9.44
CA TYR A 795 21.24 20.58 8.40
C TYR A 795 20.77 21.18 7.05
N SER A 796 21.69 21.78 6.30
CA SER A 796 21.36 22.51 5.05
C SER A 796 22.53 22.53 4.04
N SER A 797 23.43 21.55 4.11
CA SER A 797 24.67 21.45 3.31
C SER A 797 24.69 20.18 2.45
N THR A 798 25.74 20.02 1.62
CA THR A 798 25.96 18.82 0.80
C THR A 798 26.55 17.68 1.62
N GLY A 799 26.09 16.45 1.39
CA GLY A 799 26.37 15.28 2.22
C GLY A 799 27.85 14.94 2.46
N ALA A 800 28.12 14.35 3.63
CA ALA A 800 29.46 14.16 4.17
C ALA A 800 30.20 12.90 3.67
N PHE A 801 29.49 11.94 3.05
CA PHE A 801 30.04 10.64 2.63
C PHE A 801 29.59 10.27 1.21
N GLY A 802 30.41 9.51 0.48
CA GLY A 802 30.17 9.21 -0.94
C GLY A 802 29.07 8.19 -1.24
N ASP A 803 28.61 7.46 -0.22
CA ASP A 803 27.72 6.29 -0.33
C ASP A 803 26.33 6.48 0.29
N VAL A 804 26.03 7.68 0.80
CA VAL A 804 24.74 7.97 1.48
C VAL A 804 23.74 8.73 0.61
N GLY A 805 24.14 9.18 -0.58
CA GLY A 805 23.30 9.99 -1.47
C GLY A 805 22.02 9.26 -1.90
N GLY A 806 20.86 9.79 -1.52
CA GLY A 806 19.55 9.17 -1.76
C GLY A 806 19.19 8.03 -0.80
N HIS A 807 20.01 7.77 0.23
CA HIS A 807 19.68 6.83 1.30
C HIS A 807 18.67 7.46 2.27
N TRP A 808 17.71 6.69 2.78
CA TRP A 808 16.64 7.21 3.66
C TRP A 808 17.17 7.93 4.91
N SER A 809 18.37 7.57 5.37
CA SER A 809 19.01 8.14 6.55
C SER A 809 20.03 9.24 6.25
N GLU A 810 20.18 9.70 4.99
CA GLU A 810 21.20 10.66 4.56
C GLU A 810 21.28 11.89 5.48
N ASN A 811 20.13 12.54 5.72
CA ASN A 811 20.06 13.72 6.58
C ASN A 811 20.47 13.44 8.04
N TYR A 812 20.11 12.28 8.59
CA TYR A 812 20.47 11.92 9.97
C TYR A 812 21.98 11.61 10.11
N ILE A 813 22.55 10.93 9.12
CA ILE A 813 23.99 10.70 9.04
C ILE A 813 24.71 12.05 8.96
N ASN A 814 24.27 12.94 8.07
CA ASN A 814 24.88 14.26 7.90
C ASN A 814 24.79 15.13 9.18
N ILE A 815 23.66 15.11 9.91
CA ILE A 815 23.54 15.77 11.23
C ILE A 815 24.55 15.19 12.23
N ALA A 816 24.61 13.86 12.36
CA ALA A 816 25.53 13.22 13.30
C ALA A 816 27.01 13.39 12.91
N ALA A 817 27.32 13.68 11.63
CA ALA A 817 28.66 14.00 11.16
C ALA A 817 29.03 15.47 11.46
N GLU A 818 28.10 16.42 11.30
CA GLU A 818 28.28 17.84 11.63
C GLU A 818 28.51 18.05 13.14
N GLU A 819 27.78 17.30 13.99
CA GLU A 819 28.01 17.23 15.45
C GLU A 819 29.34 16.51 15.82
N GLY A 820 30.04 15.90 14.86
CA GLY A 820 31.24 15.11 15.09
C GLY A 820 31.02 13.78 15.82
N TRP A 821 29.77 13.32 15.95
CA TRP A 821 29.39 12.10 16.66
C TRP A 821 29.74 10.83 15.89
N ILE A 822 29.69 10.87 14.57
CA ILE A 822 30.14 9.79 13.67
C ILE A 822 31.32 10.22 12.81
N GLN A 823 32.08 9.23 12.35
CA GLN A 823 33.11 9.35 11.33
C GLN A 823 32.91 8.24 10.28
N GLY A 824 33.32 8.52 9.05
CA GLY A 824 33.38 7.55 7.96
C GLY A 824 34.66 6.69 8.02
N TYR A 825 34.76 5.76 7.10
CA TYR A 825 35.95 4.94 6.87
C TYR A 825 37.00 5.72 6.06
N GLU A 826 38.25 5.24 6.07
CA GLU A 826 39.36 5.85 5.30
C GLU A 826 39.13 5.87 3.78
N ASP A 827 38.20 5.04 3.28
CA ASP A 827 37.75 4.98 1.89
C ASP A 827 36.72 6.09 1.51
N GLY A 828 36.29 6.92 2.49
CA GLY A 828 35.32 8.00 2.29
C GLY A 828 33.85 7.59 2.39
N THR A 829 33.55 6.35 2.78
CA THR A 829 32.19 5.83 2.93
C THR A 829 31.73 5.79 4.39
N PHE A 830 30.41 5.75 4.61
CA PHE A 830 29.80 5.54 5.93
C PHE A 830 29.34 4.09 6.16
N LYS A 831 29.02 3.35 5.09
CA LYS A 831 28.48 1.98 5.09
C LYS A 831 27.16 1.90 5.87
N PRO A 832 26.09 2.63 5.44
CA PRO A 832 24.86 2.83 6.19
C PRO A 832 24.16 1.54 6.62
N ASP A 833 24.00 0.59 5.70
CA ASP A 833 23.33 -0.70 5.94
C ASP A 833 24.19 -1.72 6.70
N ARG A 834 25.47 -1.43 6.99
CA ARG A 834 26.27 -2.34 7.82
C ARG A 834 25.75 -2.28 9.25
N LEU A 835 25.62 -3.46 9.88
CA LEU A 835 25.31 -3.59 11.30
C LEU A 835 26.38 -2.88 12.15
N ILE A 836 26.00 -2.31 13.29
CA ILE A 836 26.94 -1.61 14.16
C ILE A 836 27.44 -2.49 15.32
N THR A 837 28.76 -2.49 15.51
CA THR A 837 29.39 -3.23 16.62
C THR A 837 29.12 -2.54 17.96
N ARG A 838 29.11 -3.30 19.08
CA ARG A 838 29.02 -2.70 20.44
C ARG A 838 30.18 -1.74 20.72
N ALA A 839 31.37 -2.04 20.21
CA ALA A 839 32.54 -1.15 20.23
C ALA A 839 32.25 0.22 19.58
N GLU A 840 31.71 0.24 18.35
CA GLU A 840 31.30 1.47 17.66
C GLU A 840 30.13 2.15 18.37
N ALA A 841 29.11 1.41 18.79
CA ALA A 841 27.95 1.95 19.50
C ALA A 841 28.34 2.68 20.80
N MET A 842 29.20 2.07 21.61
CA MET A 842 29.78 2.72 22.81
C MET A 842 30.61 3.95 22.42
N THR A 843 31.39 3.88 21.33
CA THR A 843 32.20 5.02 20.86
C THR A 843 31.34 6.19 20.39
N LEU A 844 30.27 5.92 19.64
CA LEU A 844 29.32 6.90 19.12
C LEU A 844 28.51 7.54 20.25
N VAL A 845 27.98 6.74 21.19
CA VAL A 845 27.31 7.25 22.41
C VAL A 845 28.28 8.08 23.25
N ASN A 846 29.54 7.67 23.38
CA ASN A 846 30.55 8.47 24.06
C ASN A 846 30.83 9.79 23.33
N ASN A 847 30.78 9.86 21.99
CA ASN A 847 30.85 11.14 21.28
C ASN A 847 29.61 12.02 21.53
N VAL A 848 28.40 11.45 21.53
CA VAL A 848 27.13 12.17 21.85
C VAL A 848 27.15 12.75 23.27
N LEU A 849 27.83 12.08 24.20
CA LEU A 849 27.99 12.52 25.59
C LEU A 849 29.31 13.29 25.85
N GLU A 850 30.11 13.57 24.81
CA GLU A 850 31.49 14.08 24.86
C GLU A 850 32.49 13.31 25.76
N ARG A 851 32.22 12.06 26.15
CA ARG A 851 33.02 11.30 27.14
C ARG A 851 34.26 10.68 26.51
N HIS A 852 35.44 11.22 26.81
CA HIS A 852 36.70 10.71 26.25
C HIS A 852 37.83 10.69 27.27
N VAL A 853 38.36 9.51 27.54
CA VAL A 853 39.57 9.33 28.37
C VAL A 853 40.68 8.67 27.57
N GLN A 854 41.92 9.02 27.88
CA GLN A 854 43.11 8.32 27.39
C GLN A 854 43.50 7.24 28.40
N THR A 855 44.16 6.15 27.97
CA THR A 855 44.55 5.03 28.85
C THR A 855 45.31 5.46 30.12
N GLY A 856 46.08 6.54 30.07
CA GLY A 856 46.79 7.11 31.23
C GLY A 856 45.93 7.94 32.21
N GLY A 857 44.71 8.31 31.83
CA GLY A 857 43.72 9.01 32.65
C GLY A 857 42.71 8.11 33.36
N LEU A 858 42.77 6.79 33.11
CA LEU A 858 41.95 5.77 33.77
C LEU A 858 42.45 5.42 35.18
N LEU A 859 41.53 5.06 36.07
CA LEU A 859 41.86 4.71 37.46
C LEU A 859 41.91 3.20 37.75
N ARG A 860 42.79 2.82 38.68
CA ARG A 860 42.82 1.46 39.24
C ARG A 860 41.60 1.22 40.12
N GLY A 861 41.00 0.03 40.00
CA GLY A 861 39.77 -0.35 40.71
C GLY A 861 38.52 -0.27 39.84
N MET A 862 38.62 0.29 38.62
CA MET A 862 37.58 0.18 37.60
C MET A 862 37.24 -1.28 37.27
N LYS A 863 35.97 -1.52 36.91
CA LYS A 863 35.52 -2.76 36.29
C LYS A 863 36.30 -2.98 35.00
N THR A 864 36.77 -4.21 34.82
CA THR A 864 37.49 -4.67 33.62
C THR A 864 36.87 -5.99 33.17
N TRP A 865 37.05 -6.32 31.90
CA TRP A 865 36.37 -7.45 31.26
C TRP A 865 37.37 -8.55 30.85
N ILE A 866 36.88 -9.73 30.47
CA ILE A 866 37.75 -10.83 30.04
C ILE A 866 38.27 -10.60 28.62
N ASP A 867 37.44 -9.93 27.84
CA ASP A 867 37.47 -9.64 26.41
C ASP A 867 37.75 -8.16 26.08
N ASN A 868 38.02 -7.32 27.08
CA ASN A 868 38.57 -5.98 26.90
C ASN A 868 39.79 -5.82 27.83
N ARG A 869 40.95 -6.30 27.39
CA ARG A 869 42.17 -6.41 28.21
C ARG A 869 43.43 -5.82 27.60
N ASP A 870 43.55 -5.81 26.27
CA ASP A 870 44.66 -5.12 25.64
C ASP A 870 44.34 -3.61 25.63
N THR A 871 45.21 -2.83 26.27
CA THR A 871 45.02 -1.39 26.43
C THR A 871 45.38 -0.57 25.19
N ASN A 872 45.78 -1.24 24.11
CA ASN A 872 46.08 -0.66 22.81
C ASN A 872 44.93 -0.81 21.81
N GLU A 873 43.90 -1.62 22.12
CA GLU A 873 42.71 -1.74 21.26
C GLU A 873 41.98 -0.40 21.15
N TRP A 874 41.53 -0.07 19.94
CA TRP A 874 40.95 1.24 19.65
C TRP A 874 39.69 1.52 20.47
N TYR A 875 38.92 0.47 20.78
CA TYR A 875 37.71 0.55 21.61
C TYR A 875 37.98 0.46 23.13
N TYR A 876 39.22 0.22 23.57
CA TYR A 876 39.52 -0.09 24.97
C TYR A 876 39.00 0.99 25.93
N THR A 877 39.28 2.27 25.66
CA THR A 877 38.81 3.38 26.50
C THR A 877 37.31 3.60 26.38
N ALA A 878 36.72 3.41 25.19
CA ALA A 878 35.27 3.55 24.99
C ALA A 878 34.46 2.52 25.78
N VAL A 879 34.94 1.27 25.86
CA VAL A 879 34.37 0.22 26.73
C VAL A 879 34.49 0.60 28.20
N GLN A 880 35.64 1.16 28.62
CA GLN A 880 35.85 1.52 30.03
C GLN A 880 34.95 2.70 30.45
N GLU A 881 34.82 3.74 29.62
CA GLU A 881 33.83 4.82 29.77
C GLU A 881 32.41 4.30 29.93
N ALA A 882 31.97 3.47 28.97
CA ALA A 882 30.61 2.97 28.92
C ALA A 882 30.22 2.10 30.14
N THR A 883 31.20 1.41 30.74
CA THR A 883 30.98 0.36 31.75
C THR A 883 31.44 0.72 33.17
N ASN A 884 31.84 1.97 33.44
CA ASN A 884 32.25 2.44 34.78
C ASN A 884 31.63 3.78 35.16
N SER A 885 30.96 3.84 36.32
CA SER A 885 30.67 5.11 36.96
C SER A 885 31.95 5.74 37.51
N HIS A 886 32.16 7.03 37.30
CA HIS A 886 33.37 7.74 37.74
C HIS A 886 33.16 9.25 37.90
N ASP A 887 33.98 9.89 38.74
CA ASP A 887 34.10 11.34 38.79
C ASP A 887 35.25 11.77 37.87
N TYR A 888 35.12 12.86 37.10
CA TYR A 888 36.12 13.29 36.12
C TYR A 888 36.60 14.74 36.29
N THR A 889 37.72 15.07 35.64
CA THR A 889 38.14 16.46 35.39
C THR A 889 38.56 16.63 33.94
N ARG A 890 38.04 17.66 33.27
CA ARG A 890 38.33 17.97 31.85
C ARG A 890 38.90 19.39 31.74
N PRO A 891 40.12 19.58 31.19
CA PRO A 891 40.65 20.90 30.86
C PRO A 891 39.78 21.57 29.79
N SER A 892 39.51 22.88 29.91
CA SER A 892 38.62 23.62 29.00
C SER A 892 39.12 23.78 27.55
N ASN A 893 40.24 23.16 27.21
CA ASN A 893 40.85 23.12 25.89
C ASN A 893 41.17 21.68 25.44
N SER A 894 40.54 20.67 26.06
CA SER A 894 40.77 19.26 25.81
C SER A 894 39.44 18.52 25.69
N ARG A 895 39.23 17.76 24.62
CA ARG A 895 38.14 16.76 24.56
C ARG A 895 38.37 15.61 25.55
N TYR A 896 39.62 15.40 25.96
CA TYR A 896 40.00 14.33 26.88
C TYR A 896 39.99 14.77 28.34
N GLU A 897 39.48 13.90 29.20
CA GLU A 897 39.43 14.06 30.65
C GLU A 897 40.42 13.14 31.40
N THR A 898 40.38 13.19 32.71
CA THR A 898 41.07 12.27 33.62
C THR A 898 40.14 11.94 34.78
N TRP A 899 39.96 10.64 35.04
CA TRP A 899 39.12 10.15 36.13
C TRP A 899 39.78 10.46 37.49
N THR A 900 38.97 10.84 38.47
CA THR A 900 39.40 11.29 39.81
C THR A 900 38.88 10.39 40.93
N ALA A 901 37.74 9.73 40.72
CA ALA A 901 37.28 8.58 41.52
C ALA A 901 36.54 7.58 40.63
N VAL A 902 36.48 6.31 41.07
CA VAL A 902 35.58 5.30 40.48
C VAL A 902 34.40 5.13 41.43
N GLY A 903 33.18 5.32 40.91
CA GLY A 903 31.94 5.19 41.65
C GLY A 903 31.36 3.78 41.64
N ALA A 904 30.19 3.61 42.24
CA ALA A 904 29.40 2.40 42.08
C ALA A 904 28.62 2.46 40.74
N ASN A 905 28.63 1.38 39.97
CA ASN A 905 27.77 1.26 38.80
C ASN A 905 26.29 1.19 39.22
N PRO A 906 25.35 1.72 38.42
CA PRO A 906 23.93 1.69 38.77
C PRO A 906 23.37 0.26 38.74
N ASP A 907 22.48 -0.03 39.68
CA ASP A 907 21.60 -1.21 39.65
C ASP A 907 20.41 -0.88 38.73
N TRP A 908 20.62 -1.02 37.42
CA TRP A 908 19.65 -0.61 36.40
C TRP A 908 18.31 -1.33 36.55
N THR A 909 18.31 -2.63 36.82
CA THR A 909 17.09 -3.41 37.06
C THR A 909 16.26 -2.84 38.21
N LYS A 910 16.92 -2.45 39.31
CA LYS A 910 16.26 -1.82 40.46
C LYS A 910 15.78 -0.40 40.16
N LEU A 911 16.54 0.40 39.42
CA LEU A 911 16.13 1.75 39.00
C LEU A 911 14.91 1.70 38.07
N GLU A 912 14.92 0.78 37.11
CA GLU A 912 13.81 0.52 36.17
C GLU A 912 12.54 0.07 36.91
N GLN A 913 12.67 -0.81 37.90
CA GLN A 913 11.58 -1.16 38.82
C GLN A 913 11.09 0.04 39.65
N GLN A 914 11.99 0.92 40.12
CA GLN A 914 11.65 2.11 40.91
C GLN A 914 10.89 3.15 40.08
N TRP A 915 11.34 3.47 38.86
CA TRP A 915 10.62 4.39 37.98
C TRP A 915 9.26 3.84 37.56
N SER A 916 9.17 2.55 37.21
CA SER A 916 7.88 1.90 36.89
C SER A 916 6.92 1.94 38.10
N SER A 917 7.41 1.69 39.31
CA SER A 917 6.61 1.80 40.54
C SER A 917 6.15 3.24 40.82
N ALA A 918 7.03 4.22 40.59
CA ALA A 918 6.71 5.64 40.78
C ALA A 918 5.67 6.14 39.75
N ALA A 919 5.79 5.73 38.48
CA ALA A 919 4.81 6.01 37.44
C ALA A 919 3.43 5.43 37.80
N SER A 920 3.37 4.16 38.24
CA SER A 920 2.12 3.55 38.71
C SER A 920 1.45 4.34 39.83
N ALA A 921 2.23 4.94 40.75
CA ALA A 921 1.68 5.73 41.86
C ALA A 921 1.18 7.12 41.43
N GLY A 922 1.66 7.64 40.29
CA GLY A 922 1.16 8.88 39.70
C GLY A 922 -0.18 8.73 38.99
N GLU A 923 -0.50 7.54 38.47
CA GLU A 923 -1.72 7.23 37.72
C GLU A 923 -2.96 6.97 38.62
N ILE A 924 -2.88 7.27 39.94
CA ILE A 924 -3.92 6.95 40.95
C ILE A 924 -4.41 8.18 41.76
N ASN A 925 -4.28 9.40 41.24
CA ASN A 925 -4.81 10.64 41.85
C ASN A 925 -5.61 11.49 40.84
#